data_AF-A0A812Q3X5-F1
#
_entry.id   AF-A0A812Q3X5-F1
#
_cell.length_a   1.000
_cell.length_b   1.000
_cell.length_c   1.000
_cell.angle_alpha   90.00
_cell.angle_beta   90.00
_cell.angle_gamma   90.00
#
_symmetry.space_group_name_H-M   'P 1'
#
loop_
_entity.id
_entity.type
_entity.pdbx_description
1 polymer ?
#
loop_
_entity_poly.entity_id
_entity_poly.type
_entity_poly.pdbx_seq_one_letter_code
_entity_poly.pdbx_strand_id
1 'polypeptide(L)'
;MSYGVPGCVFKGPRSLLPHASAPTGAAADFSHVGCRCRDWVTCRACSWGVPEDEGVWMEDWDASLVDAKNAAESAAAMPLFRTLLEACRSEAGCPGILAEETMPHLLDVAILIGNAELARSCARHCNCFPLRRWRFQDFVRITIIDERCVRTEIREKDVLVAALAAGLALETLIFLNDGRAQWDDWCGVLTSTSLAEAIVLSGDAELWRRVQSLQLQLGPWPTHKAQNHMALFLLEPAGSQVRLSPELLHRAKMAGLTLSSFRWDRPEVRLECTRCRREHPQDWYASVLDLAIVFGQSDCARLCGAMDIKATKLTLKASLEAMPLVWDNNVACWCGRNDWRPVDAWSGSCASFPERQAAATEALRAALQMSFRQVACSAGFGLFQALRSWARGKRVPADLVKLVLTFAAERPSLASAFAGREAEFNSLGHWWEESDHQDPQSPQPVAKGAASCVQAESVGVPDMHSAGAAAASSNEARTQPDSTTEKESGPDQNSTSDLLAAIRNSKSDNPPLSGDGVVIFRLGRWATSNLEEINTVLFDATGPLRLLHRRVLEAGCEVAPEWSPARALFVPLTQPQLQELLHGNMYELGKLHVLALESDGKLIKDAFNRAIPRKVRPKLRRETLRMDEEEQGAPDDEPLLVLEGGVQTDSSMGYPVYAGLP
;
A
#
# COMPACT_ATOMS: atom_id res chain seq x y z
N MET A 1 -44.42 14.48 -11.69
CA MET A 1 -43.85 15.83 -11.87
C MET A 1 -42.35 15.66 -12.04
N SER A 2 -41.85 15.91 -13.24
CA SER A 2 -40.45 15.73 -13.66
C SER A 2 -39.59 16.93 -13.28
N TYR A 3 -39.49 17.26 -11.99
CA TYR A 3 -38.52 18.25 -11.50
C TYR A 3 -37.16 17.58 -11.26
N GLY A 4 -36.71 16.80 -12.24
CA GLY A 4 -35.47 16.02 -12.15
C GLY A 4 -34.27 16.91 -12.38
N VAL A 5 -33.24 16.77 -11.56
CA VAL A 5 -31.90 17.21 -11.93
C VAL A 5 -31.48 16.34 -13.14
N PRO A 6 -31.12 16.92 -14.30
CA PRO A 6 -30.74 16.16 -15.48
C PRO A 6 -29.66 15.11 -15.15
N GLY A 7 -29.90 13.87 -15.58
CA GLY A 7 -29.06 12.71 -15.25
C GLY A 7 -29.34 12.04 -13.89
N CYS A 8 -30.32 12.52 -13.10
CA CYS A 8 -30.72 11.97 -11.80
C CYS A 8 -32.21 11.56 -11.84
N VAL A 9 -32.54 10.47 -12.53
CA VAL A 9 -33.94 10.05 -12.71
C VAL A 9 -34.17 8.67 -12.09
N PHE A 10 -35.07 8.61 -11.10
CA PHE A 10 -35.60 7.37 -10.55
C PHE A 10 -36.89 6.97 -11.29
N LYS A 11 -36.95 5.77 -11.85
CA LYS A 11 -38.19 5.21 -12.42
C LYS A 11 -38.58 3.90 -11.72
N GLY A 12 -39.36 4.02 -10.65
CA GLY A 12 -40.37 3.04 -10.27
C GLY A 12 -40.03 2.00 -9.19
N PRO A 13 -41.06 1.25 -8.73
CA PRO A 13 -41.08 0.47 -7.47
C PRO A 13 -40.38 -0.91 -7.53
N ARG A 14 -39.50 -1.13 -8.52
CA ARG A 14 -38.72 -2.37 -8.68
C ARG A 14 -37.22 -2.12 -8.51
N SER A 15 -36.86 -1.36 -7.47
CA SER A 15 -35.49 -1.31 -6.98
C SER A 15 -35.05 -2.72 -6.57
N LEU A 16 -34.35 -3.40 -7.49
CA LEU A 16 -33.68 -4.66 -7.18
C LEU A 16 -32.71 -4.41 -6.02
N LEU A 17 -32.75 -5.32 -5.04
CA LEU A 17 -31.80 -5.39 -3.92
C LEU A 17 -30.36 -5.17 -4.43
N PRO A 18 -29.50 -4.50 -3.65
CA PRO A 18 -28.10 -4.29 -4.03
C PRO A 18 -27.50 -5.66 -4.39
N HIS A 19 -27.05 -5.79 -5.64
CA HIS A 19 -26.34 -7.00 -6.06
C HIS A 19 -25.16 -7.19 -5.10
N ALA A 20 -25.20 -8.28 -4.34
CA ALA A 20 -24.06 -8.77 -3.59
C ALA A 20 -22.86 -8.77 -4.54
N SER A 21 -21.74 -8.20 -4.07
CA SER A 21 -20.41 -8.17 -4.68
C SER A 21 -20.25 -9.16 -5.84
N ALA A 22 -19.93 -8.63 -7.02
CA ALA A 22 -19.56 -9.45 -8.18
C ALA A 22 -18.64 -10.60 -7.72
N PRO A 23 -18.91 -11.86 -8.13
CA PRO A 23 -18.19 -13.02 -7.60
C PRO A 23 -16.69 -12.83 -7.78
N THR A 24 -15.95 -13.00 -6.69
CA THR A 24 -14.50 -12.91 -6.61
C THR A 24 -13.91 -13.97 -7.56
N GLY A 25 -13.40 -13.56 -8.72
CA GLY A 25 -12.79 -14.49 -9.69
C GLY A 25 -12.92 -14.16 -11.18
N ALA A 26 -13.63 -13.11 -11.60
CA ALA A 26 -13.89 -12.82 -13.02
C ALA A 26 -12.85 -11.92 -13.73
N ALA A 27 -11.59 -11.88 -13.31
CA ALA A 27 -10.59 -10.97 -13.88
C ALA A 27 -9.31 -11.69 -14.31
N ALA A 28 -9.13 -11.93 -15.62
CA ALA A 28 -7.80 -12.07 -16.22
C ALA A 28 -7.71 -11.76 -17.73
N ASP A 29 -8.61 -12.26 -18.60
CA ASP A 29 -8.26 -12.39 -20.03
C ASP A 29 -9.12 -11.64 -21.06
N PHE A 30 -9.49 -10.38 -20.82
CA PHE A 30 -10.17 -9.56 -21.84
C PHE A 30 -9.29 -8.40 -22.33
N SER A 31 -8.65 -8.60 -23.48
CA SER A 31 -8.00 -7.54 -24.26
C SER A 31 -9.07 -6.66 -24.94
N HIS A 32 -9.30 -5.47 -24.39
CA HIS A 32 -10.27 -4.49 -24.89
C HIS A 32 -9.63 -3.52 -25.89
N VAL A 33 -9.85 -3.76 -27.19
CA VAL A 33 -9.66 -2.73 -28.23
C VAL A 33 -11.03 -2.44 -28.84
N GLY A 34 -11.57 -1.26 -28.55
CA GLY A 34 -12.80 -0.74 -29.17
C GLY A 34 -14.09 -1.13 -28.45
N CYS A 35 -14.56 -0.26 -27.57
CA CYS A 35 -15.94 -0.25 -27.11
C CYS A 35 -16.66 0.90 -27.87
N ARG A 36 -17.78 0.62 -28.55
CA ARG A 36 -18.77 1.65 -28.97
C ARG A 36 -19.99 1.57 -28.05
N CYS A 37 -19.64 1.49 -26.76
CA CYS A 37 -20.36 0.80 -25.71
C CYS A 37 -20.32 -0.76 -26.04
N ARG A 38 -20.02 -1.70 -25.13
CA ARG A 38 -19.88 -3.16 -25.44
C ARG A 38 -20.28 -4.07 -24.25
N ASP A 39 -20.99 -3.59 -23.22
CA ASP A 39 -22.43 -3.23 -23.15
C ASP A 39 -23.30 -4.41 -22.73
N TRP A 40 -23.47 -4.83 -21.48
CA TRP A 40 -23.23 -4.35 -20.12
C TRP A 40 -23.26 -5.64 -19.27
N VAL A 41 -22.50 -5.78 -18.17
CA VAL A 41 -22.86 -5.31 -16.83
C VAL A 41 -21.60 -4.75 -16.17
N THR A 42 -21.51 -3.42 -16.02
CA THR A 42 -20.38 -2.64 -15.44
C THR A 42 -19.10 -2.55 -16.29
N CYS A 43 -19.05 -1.57 -17.20
CA CYS A 43 -17.79 -1.08 -17.79
C CYS A 43 -16.97 -0.36 -16.69
N ARG A 44 -15.70 -0.73 -16.48
CA ARG A 44 -14.80 -0.09 -15.50
C ARG A 44 -14.52 1.41 -15.75
N ALA A 45 -14.86 1.94 -16.93
CA ALA A 45 -14.76 3.36 -17.25
C ALA A 45 -16.11 4.12 -17.16
N CYS A 46 -17.22 3.42 -17.00
CA CYS A 46 -18.58 3.99 -16.96
C CYS A 46 -19.37 3.34 -15.82
N SER A 47 -19.23 3.84 -14.60
CA SER A 47 -19.81 3.20 -13.42
C SER A 47 -21.26 3.63 -13.13
N TRP A 48 -22.11 2.61 -12.97
CA TRP A 48 -23.47 2.47 -12.37
C TRP A 48 -24.73 2.60 -13.27
N GLY A 49 -25.34 1.44 -13.61
CA GLY A 49 -26.74 1.29 -14.04
C GLY A 49 -27.06 -0.11 -14.59
N VAL A 50 -28.30 -0.55 -14.39
CA VAL A 50 -28.90 -1.88 -14.70
C VAL A 50 -29.21 -2.02 -16.21
N PRO A 51 -29.20 -3.24 -16.79
CA PRO A 51 -29.36 -3.49 -18.24
C PRO A 51 -30.71 -3.08 -18.87
N GLU A 52 -30.68 -3.13 -20.21
CA GLU A 52 -31.54 -2.51 -21.23
C GLU A 52 -32.92 -3.18 -21.44
N ASP A 53 -33.21 -4.25 -20.71
CA ASP A 53 -34.31 -5.19 -20.95
C ASP A 53 -35.71 -4.54 -20.82
N GLU A 54 -35.83 -3.35 -20.22
CA GLU A 54 -37.10 -2.64 -20.00
C GLU A 54 -37.25 -1.31 -20.77
N GLY A 55 -36.37 -1.02 -21.74
CA GLY A 55 -36.73 -0.18 -22.90
C GLY A 55 -37.12 1.29 -22.67
N VAL A 56 -36.31 2.09 -21.94
CA VAL A 56 -36.30 3.56 -22.14
C VAL A 56 -34.89 4.11 -21.99
N TRP A 57 -34.24 4.43 -23.11
CA TRP A 57 -33.06 5.29 -23.16
C TRP A 57 -33.45 6.67 -22.58
N MET A 58 -32.76 7.16 -21.55
CA MET A 58 -33.13 8.44 -20.92
C MET A 58 -32.42 9.61 -21.61
N GLU A 59 -33.19 10.57 -22.13
CA GLU A 59 -32.69 11.73 -22.89
C GLU A 59 -31.66 12.59 -22.12
N ASP A 60 -31.70 12.58 -20.77
CA ASP A 60 -30.85 13.42 -19.92
C ASP A 60 -29.53 12.75 -19.45
N TRP A 61 -29.17 11.58 -19.98
CA TRP A 61 -27.98 10.84 -19.52
C TRP A 61 -26.65 11.51 -19.87
N ASP A 62 -26.67 12.35 -20.91
CA ASP A 62 -25.53 13.12 -21.40
C ASP A 62 -25.49 14.55 -20.84
N ALA A 63 -26.32 14.86 -19.83
CA ALA A 63 -26.30 16.16 -19.19
C ALA A 63 -24.90 16.47 -18.62
N SER A 64 -24.34 17.59 -19.06
CA SER A 64 -23.04 18.05 -18.59
C SER A 64 -23.05 18.24 -17.06
N LEU A 65 -21.90 18.10 -16.41
CA LEU A 65 -21.81 18.36 -14.96
C LEU A 65 -22.31 19.77 -14.61
N VAL A 66 -22.06 20.75 -15.49
CA VAL A 66 -22.49 22.14 -15.31
C VAL A 66 -24.02 22.25 -15.32
N ASP A 67 -24.70 21.63 -16.28
CA ASP A 67 -26.17 21.69 -16.36
C ASP A 67 -26.82 21.02 -15.15
N ALA A 68 -26.27 19.89 -14.73
CA ALA A 68 -26.77 19.18 -13.54
C ALA A 68 -26.53 19.96 -12.26
N LYS A 69 -25.38 20.63 -12.12
CA LYS A 69 -25.10 21.53 -11.00
C LYS A 69 -26.09 22.69 -10.96
N ASN A 70 -26.31 23.38 -12.07
CA ASN A 70 -27.27 24.48 -12.15
C ASN A 70 -28.70 24.03 -11.79
N ALA A 71 -29.10 22.83 -12.23
CA ALA A 71 -30.38 22.25 -11.90
C ALA A 71 -30.47 21.85 -10.41
N ALA A 72 -29.41 21.27 -9.85
CA ALA A 72 -29.35 20.92 -8.43
C ALA A 72 -29.39 22.16 -7.52
N GLU A 73 -28.71 23.24 -7.90
CA GLU A 73 -28.77 24.53 -7.21
C GLU A 73 -30.18 25.12 -7.27
N SER A 74 -30.83 25.05 -8.44
CA SER A 74 -32.22 25.49 -8.61
C SER A 74 -33.19 24.66 -7.76
N ALA A 75 -33.00 23.34 -7.71
CA ALA A 75 -33.78 22.43 -6.86
C ALA A 75 -33.56 22.75 -5.37
N ALA A 76 -32.30 22.88 -4.92
CA ALA A 76 -31.96 23.22 -3.54
C ALA A 76 -32.50 24.60 -3.10
N ALA A 77 -32.71 25.51 -4.04
CA ALA A 77 -33.33 26.81 -3.78
C ALA A 77 -34.85 26.72 -3.54
N MET A 78 -35.52 25.66 -4.00
CA MET A 78 -36.96 25.48 -3.77
C MET A 78 -37.25 25.31 -2.27
N PRO A 79 -38.25 26.00 -1.69
CA PRO A 79 -38.52 25.94 -0.25
C PRO A 79 -38.73 24.52 0.29
N LEU A 80 -39.40 23.67 -0.49
CA LEU A 80 -39.63 22.26 -0.13
C LEU A 80 -38.31 21.49 -0.02
N PHE A 81 -37.48 21.50 -1.07
CA PHE A 81 -36.18 20.83 -1.08
C PHE A 81 -35.26 21.36 0.01
N ARG A 82 -35.21 22.68 0.22
CA ARG A 82 -34.43 23.28 1.30
C ARG A 82 -34.84 22.72 2.67
N THR A 83 -36.15 22.60 2.92
CA THR A 83 -36.67 22.05 4.18
C THR A 83 -36.29 20.59 4.34
N LEU A 84 -36.37 19.79 3.26
CA LEU A 84 -35.99 18.38 3.28
C LEU A 84 -34.49 18.19 3.50
N LEU A 85 -33.65 18.98 2.83
CA LEU A 85 -32.20 18.94 3.02
C LEU A 85 -31.79 19.39 4.44
N GLU A 86 -32.46 20.39 5.00
CA GLU A 86 -32.21 20.81 6.39
C GLU A 86 -32.65 19.73 7.40
N ALA A 87 -33.77 19.04 7.12
CA ALA A 87 -34.19 17.90 7.92
C ALA A 87 -33.12 16.79 7.91
N CYS A 88 -32.61 16.42 6.72
CA CYS A 88 -31.48 15.49 6.60
C CYS A 88 -30.23 15.96 7.35
N ARG A 89 -29.91 17.26 7.30
CA ARG A 89 -28.74 17.82 8.01
C ARG A 89 -28.87 17.73 9.52
N SER A 90 -30.06 18.00 10.06
CA SER A 90 -30.29 18.09 11.50
C SER A 90 -30.25 16.74 12.22
N GLU A 91 -30.21 15.61 11.49
CA GLU A 91 -30.44 14.25 12.00
C GLU A 91 -31.75 14.09 12.81
N ALA A 92 -32.60 15.13 12.84
CA ALA A 92 -33.93 15.05 13.40
C ALA A 92 -34.66 14.00 12.58
N GLY A 93 -35.07 12.92 13.25
CA GLY A 93 -35.62 11.76 12.58
C GLY A 93 -36.55 12.18 11.45
N CYS A 94 -36.19 11.80 10.23
CA CYS A 94 -37.06 11.91 9.06
C CYS A 94 -38.02 10.70 8.88
N PRO A 95 -38.27 9.77 9.84
CA PRO A 95 -39.06 8.60 9.53
C PRO A 95 -40.51 9.02 9.25
N GLY A 96 -40.95 8.78 8.01
CA GLY A 96 -42.33 8.96 7.57
C GLY A 96 -42.58 10.17 6.67
N ILE A 97 -41.65 11.14 6.55
CA ILE A 97 -41.84 12.30 5.65
C ILE A 97 -41.26 12.03 4.26
N LEU A 98 -40.14 11.32 4.19
CA LEU A 98 -39.43 11.02 2.94
C LEU A 98 -39.68 9.56 2.56
N ALA A 99 -40.21 9.36 1.35
CA ALA A 99 -40.21 8.05 0.72
C ALA A 99 -38.75 7.63 0.43
N GLU A 100 -38.44 6.34 0.55
CA GLU A 100 -37.10 5.80 0.24
C GLU A 100 -36.65 6.17 -1.18
N GLU A 101 -37.59 6.30 -2.12
CA GLU A 101 -37.39 6.69 -3.52
C GLU A 101 -36.91 8.15 -3.70
N THR A 102 -37.16 9.01 -2.71
CA THR A 102 -36.78 10.44 -2.75
C THR A 102 -35.35 10.65 -2.24
N MET A 103 -34.85 9.77 -1.37
CA MET A 103 -33.52 9.91 -0.76
C MET A 103 -32.36 9.95 -1.77
N PRO A 104 -32.34 9.12 -2.83
CA PRO A 104 -31.27 9.18 -3.82
C PRO A 104 -31.22 10.53 -4.56
N HIS A 105 -32.37 11.15 -4.83
CA HIS A 105 -32.40 12.48 -5.44
C HIS A 105 -31.88 13.57 -4.52
N LEU A 106 -32.23 13.51 -3.22
CA LEU A 106 -31.68 14.45 -2.23
C LEU A 106 -30.17 14.26 -2.06
N LEU A 107 -29.69 13.02 -2.16
CA LEU A 107 -28.28 12.70 -2.17
C LEU A 107 -27.57 13.30 -3.40
N ASP A 108 -28.10 13.11 -4.61
CA ASP A 108 -27.53 13.71 -5.82
C ASP A 108 -27.51 15.24 -5.76
N VAL A 109 -28.60 15.86 -5.30
CA VAL A 109 -28.66 17.31 -5.10
C VAL A 109 -27.59 17.76 -4.11
N ALA A 110 -27.45 17.07 -2.96
CA ALA A 110 -26.44 17.39 -1.96
C ALA A 110 -25.01 17.27 -2.49
N ILE A 111 -24.74 16.25 -3.32
CA ILE A 111 -23.44 16.08 -3.97
C ILE A 111 -23.20 17.19 -4.99
N LEU A 112 -24.16 17.46 -5.89
CA LEU A 112 -24.02 18.40 -7.00
C LEU A 112 -23.89 19.86 -6.54
N ILE A 113 -24.48 20.24 -5.41
CA ILE A 113 -24.25 21.55 -4.79
C ILE A 113 -22.91 21.63 -4.03
N GLY A 114 -22.15 20.53 -3.96
CA GLY A 114 -20.84 20.46 -3.31
C GLY A 114 -20.87 20.48 -1.79
N ASN A 115 -21.99 20.12 -1.15
CA ASN A 115 -22.11 20.13 0.31
C ASN A 115 -21.78 18.76 0.91
N ALA A 116 -20.53 18.58 1.32
CA ALA A 116 -20.02 17.28 1.79
C ALA A 116 -20.66 16.77 3.09
N GLU A 117 -20.99 17.65 4.03
CA GLU A 117 -21.67 17.25 5.28
C GLU A 117 -23.08 16.77 5.02
N LEU A 118 -23.81 17.51 4.18
CA LEU A 118 -25.16 17.15 3.77
C LEU A 118 -25.16 15.86 2.94
N ALA A 119 -24.23 15.71 2.00
CA ALA A 119 -24.10 14.50 1.20
C ALA A 119 -23.82 13.27 2.07
N ARG A 120 -22.94 13.40 3.07
CA ARG A 120 -22.69 12.35 4.06
C ARG A 120 -23.93 12.02 4.87
N SER A 121 -24.69 13.03 5.32
CA SER A 121 -25.92 12.80 6.08
C SER A 121 -26.98 12.10 5.22
N CYS A 122 -27.23 12.60 4.01
CA CYS A 122 -28.13 11.96 3.05
C CYS A 122 -27.73 10.51 2.77
N ALA A 123 -26.43 10.22 2.61
CA ALA A 123 -25.93 8.86 2.36
C ALA A 123 -26.20 7.91 3.54
N ARG A 124 -26.11 8.36 4.79
CA ARG A 124 -26.46 7.54 5.97
C ARG A 124 -27.94 7.14 6.01
N HIS A 125 -28.80 7.95 5.40
CA HIS A 125 -30.25 7.72 5.33
C HIS A 125 -30.69 7.11 4.01
N CYS A 126 -29.78 6.90 3.06
CA CYS A 126 -30.07 6.39 1.74
C CYS A 126 -29.47 4.98 1.57
N ASN A 127 -30.32 3.98 1.41
CA ASN A 127 -29.89 2.60 1.14
C ASN A 127 -29.46 2.39 -0.33
N CYS A 128 -29.49 3.43 -1.14
CA CYS A 128 -29.12 3.40 -2.54
C CYS A 128 -27.93 4.32 -2.83
N PHE A 129 -27.20 4.01 -3.89
CA PHE A 129 -26.15 4.88 -4.41
C PHE A 129 -26.74 6.14 -5.07
N PRO A 130 -25.93 7.21 -5.25
CA PRO A 130 -26.30 8.36 -6.08
C PRO A 130 -26.83 7.92 -7.45
N LEU A 131 -27.90 8.54 -7.96
CA LEU A 131 -28.49 8.16 -9.25
C LEU A 131 -27.63 8.66 -10.42
N ARG A 132 -26.92 9.78 -10.22
CA ARG A 132 -26.05 10.34 -11.25
C ARG A 132 -24.86 9.43 -11.49
N ARG A 133 -24.53 9.28 -12.78
CA ARG A 133 -23.26 8.71 -13.21
C ARG A 133 -22.17 9.76 -13.20
N TRP A 134 -21.07 9.40 -12.58
CA TRP A 134 -19.89 10.24 -12.47
C TRP A 134 -18.88 9.79 -13.51
N ARG A 135 -18.47 10.69 -14.40
CA ARG A 135 -17.39 10.43 -15.35
C ARG A 135 -16.08 10.92 -14.75
N PHE A 136 -14.96 10.24 -15.00
CA PHE A 136 -13.65 10.71 -14.55
C PHE A 136 -13.37 12.13 -15.08
N GLN A 137 -13.77 12.40 -16.33
CA GLN A 137 -13.59 13.69 -17.01
C GLN A 137 -14.41 14.82 -16.40
N ASP A 138 -15.46 14.51 -15.63
CA ASP A 138 -16.26 15.52 -14.92
C ASP A 138 -15.44 16.16 -13.81
N PHE A 139 -14.58 15.39 -13.15
CA PHE A 139 -13.76 15.82 -12.02
C PHE A 139 -12.32 16.09 -12.38
N VAL A 140 -11.78 15.44 -13.41
CA VAL A 140 -10.35 15.46 -13.66
C VAL A 140 -10.08 15.84 -15.11
N ARG A 141 -9.37 16.94 -15.29
CA ARG A 141 -8.73 17.28 -16.56
C ARG A 141 -7.24 16.95 -16.48
N ILE A 142 -6.82 15.97 -17.26
CA ILE A 142 -5.41 15.70 -17.48
C ILE A 142 -4.97 16.55 -18.69
N THR A 143 -4.00 17.44 -18.48
CA THR A 143 -3.42 18.30 -19.52
C THR A 143 -1.96 17.93 -19.70
N ILE A 144 -1.58 17.66 -20.94
CA ILE A 144 -0.17 17.52 -21.32
C ILE A 144 0.36 18.95 -21.48
N ILE A 145 1.25 19.39 -20.58
CA ILE A 145 1.82 20.75 -20.65
C ILE A 145 2.82 20.83 -21.79
N ASP A 146 3.68 19.82 -21.85
CA ASP A 146 4.60 19.54 -22.94
C ASP A 146 4.73 18.02 -23.05
N GLU A 147 5.50 17.55 -24.02
CA GLU A 147 5.79 16.13 -24.21
C GLU A 147 6.52 15.48 -23.02
N ARG A 148 6.71 16.15 -21.88
CA ARG A 148 7.51 15.67 -20.75
C ARG A 148 6.77 15.74 -19.42
N CYS A 149 5.74 16.58 -19.31
CA CYS A 149 5.02 16.78 -18.06
C CYS A 149 3.52 16.62 -18.27
N VAL A 150 2.90 15.86 -17.38
CA VAL A 150 1.44 15.73 -17.33
C VAL A 150 0.96 16.44 -16.08
N ARG A 151 0.02 17.37 -16.25
CA ARG A 151 -0.64 18.05 -15.14
C ARG A 151 -2.06 17.55 -15.00
N THR A 152 -2.37 17.09 -13.79
CA THR A 152 -3.73 16.75 -13.40
C THR A 152 -4.38 17.97 -12.75
N GLU A 153 -5.49 18.41 -13.30
CA GLU A 153 -6.32 19.46 -12.73
C GLU A 153 -7.64 18.87 -12.23
N ILE A 154 -7.94 19.05 -10.95
CA ILE A 154 -9.22 18.64 -10.38
C ILE A 154 -10.23 19.80 -10.51
N ARG A 155 -11.30 19.54 -11.23
CA ARG A 155 -12.46 20.41 -11.44
C ARG A 155 -13.54 20.11 -10.40
N GLU A 156 -14.41 21.11 -10.17
CA GLU A 156 -15.59 20.97 -9.31
C GLU A 156 -15.26 20.29 -7.97
N LYS A 157 -14.20 20.78 -7.30
CA LYS A 157 -13.61 20.20 -6.09
C LYS A 157 -14.63 19.94 -5.00
N ASP A 158 -15.57 20.86 -4.81
CA ASP A 158 -16.63 20.73 -3.80
C ASP A 158 -17.59 19.57 -4.10
N VAL A 159 -17.95 19.41 -5.38
CA VAL A 159 -18.79 18.29 -5.84
C VAL A 159 -18.05 16.97 -5.65
N LEU A 160 -16.76 16.91 -6.00
CA LEU A 160 -15.92 15.75 -5.78
C LEU A 160 -15.85 15.38 -4.29
N VAL A 161 -15.51 16.34 -3.42
CA VAL A 161 -15.43 16.09 -1.96
C VAL A 161 -16.79 15.64 -1.41
N ALA A 162 -17.90 16.19 -1.91
CA ALA A 162 -19.22 15.76 -1.50
C ALA A 162 -19.57 14.35 -1.99
N ALA A 163 -19.20 14.00 -3.22
CA ALA A 163 -19.38 12.65 -3.76
C ALA A 163 -18.59 11.62 -2.95
N LEU A 164 -17.35 11.94 -2.60
CA LEU A 164 -16.50 11.10 -1.76
C LEU A 164 -17.06 10.97 -0.33
N ALA A 165 -17.57 12.05 0.24
CA ALA A 165 -18.22 12.04 1.56
C ALA A 165 -19.52 11.21 1.57
N ALA A 166 -20.17 11.05 0.42
CA ALA A 166 -21.31 10.16 0.20
C ALA A 166 -20.92 8.68 -0.04
N GLY A 167 -19.62 8.34 0.00
CA GLY A 167 -19.15 6.97 -0.17
C GLY A 167 -18.89 6.55 -1.62
N LEU A 168 -18.80 7.49 -2.57
CA LEU A 168 -18.35 7.18 -3.93
C LEU A 168 -16.90 6.67 -3.89
N ALA A 169 -16.67 5.46 -4.41
CA ALA A 169 -15.35 4.83 -4.38
C ALA A 169 -14.36 5.53 -5.31
N LEU A 170 -13.13 5.76 -4.82
CA LEU A 170 -12.04 6.38 -5.58
C LEU A 170 -11.43 5.46 -6.65
N GLU A 171 -11.55 4.15 -6.46
CA GLU A 171 -10.90 3.12 -7.28
C GLU A 171 -11.62 2.86 -8.61
N THR A 172 -12.87 3.31 -8.74
CA THR A 172 -13.75 3.00 -9.89
C THR A 172 -13.61 3.95 -11.08
N LEU A 173 -12.91 5.08 -10.92
CA LEU A 173 -12.78 6.06 -12.01
C LEU A 173 -11.35 6.00 -12.57
N ILE A 174 -11.22 5.29 -13.68
CA ILE A 174 -9.96 5.10 -14.39
C ILE A 174 -9.99 5.94 -15.67
N PHE A 175 -8.98 6.78 -15.86
CA PHE A 175 -8.74 7.39 -17.17
C PHE A 175 -8.15 6.35 -18.13
N LEU A 176 -8.84 6.10 -19.23
CA LEU A 176 -8.29 5.38 -20.38
C LEU A 176 -8.16 6.39 -21.51
N ASN A 177 -6.95 6.55 -22.05
CA ASN A 177 -6.76 7.36 -23.24
C ASN A 177 -7.41 6.64 -24.42
N ASP A 178 -8.66 6.95 -24.71
CA ASP A 178 -9.33 6.49 -25.93
C ASP A 178 -8.59 7.13 -27.10
N GLY A 179 -7.72 6.36 -27.77
CA GLY A 179 -6.86 6.78 -28.89
C GLY A 179 -7.58 7.25 -30.15
N ARG A 180 -8.72 7.93 -30.02
CA ARG A 180 -9.48 8.60 -31.08
C ARG A 180 -9.20 10.09 -31.19
N ALA A 181 -8.59 10.70 -30.17
CA ALA A 181 -8.00 12.00 -30.41
C ALA A 181 -6.83 11.76 -31.39
N GLN A 182 -6.78 12.54 -32.46
CA GLN A 182 -5.89 12.47 -33.63
C GLN A 182 -4.41 12.71 -33.25
N TRP A 183 -3.90 11.94 -32.29
CA TRP A 183 -2.53 11.91 -31.78
C TRP A 183 -1.91 10.58 -32.25
N ASP A 184 -1.76 10.44 -33.57
CA ASP A 184 -1.60 9.18 -34.32
C ASP A 184 -0.33 8.33 -34.04
N ASP A 185 0.41 8.52 -32.93
CA ASP A 185 1.50 7.56 -32.59
C ASP A 185 1.95 7.60 -31.12
N TRP A 186 1.57 8.60 -30.33
CA TRP A 186 2.36 8.98 -29.15
C TRP A 186 1.88 8.47 -27.78
N CYS A 187 0.63 8.00 -27.64
CA CYS A 187 0.05 7.70 -26.33
C CYS A 187 -0.88 6.48 -26.33
N GLY A 188 -0.49 5.41 -27.04
CA GLY A 188 -1.15 4.11 -26.96
C GLY A 188 -0.94 3.37 -25.63
N VAL A 189 -0.08 3.89 -24.73
CA VAL A 189 0.18 3.24 -23.45
C VAL A 189 -0.86 3.70 -22.42
N LEU A 190 -1.74 2.76 -22.10
CA LEU A 190 -2.84 2.93 -21.14
C LEU A 190 -2.28 3.12 -19.72
N THR A 191 -1.98 4.35 -19.32
CA THR A 191 -1.85 4.65 -17.88
C THR A 191 -3.24 4.72 -17.28
N SER A 192 -3.67 3.63 -16.66
CA SER A 192 -4.84 3.65 -15.78
C SER A 192 -4.49 4.44 -14.52
N THR A 193 -4.90 5.70 -14.45
CA THR A 193 -4.81 6.51 -13.22
C THR A 193 -6.16 6.52 -12.55
N SER A 194 -6.23 6.06 -11.31
CA SER A 194 -7.41 6.15 -10.44
C SER A 194 -7.67 7.59 -10.01
N LEU A 195 -8.88 7.89 -9.54
CA LEU A 195 -9.21 9.20 -9.00
C LEU A 195 -8.41 9.52 -7.73
N ALA A 196 -8.14 8.53 -6.87
CA ALA A 196 -7.27 8.71 -5.71
C ALA A 196 -5.86 9.17 -6.12
N GLU A 197 -5.26 8.48 -7.10
CA GLU A 197 -3.96 8.86 -7.66
C GLU A 197 -4.01 10.25 -8.28
N ALA A 198 -5.05 10.53 -9.07
CA ALA A 198 -5.23 11.84 -9.70
C ALA A 198 -5.29 12.97 -8.66
N ILE A 199 -6.00 12.80 -7.55
CA ILE A 199 -6.05 13.79 -6.46
C ILE A 199 -4.68 14.01 -5.86
N VAL A 200 -3.96 12.93 -5.51
CA VAL A 200 -2.60 13.02 -4.93
C VAL A 200 -1.63 13.71 -5.88
N LEU A 201 -1.73 13.39 -7.17
CA LEU A 201 -0.85 13.90 -8.23
C LEU A 201 -1.25 15.26 -8.78
N SER A 202 -2.43 15.79 -8.41
CA SER A 202 -2.94 17.07 -8.94
C SER A 202 -2.16 18.31 -8.49
N GLY A 203 -1.36 18.18 -7.43
CA GLY A 203 -0.70 19.35 -6.86
C GLY A 203 -1.61 20.16 -5.92
N ASP A 204 -2.88 19.81 -5.75
CA ASP A 204 -3.80 20.55 -4.88
C ASP A 204 -3.73 20.12 -3.41
N ALA A 205 -2.98 20.87 -2.60
CA ALA A 205 -2.81 20.60 -1.18
C ALA A 205 -4.08 20.87 -0.34
N GLU A 206 -4.97 21.75 -0.79
CA GLU A 206 -6.22 22.03 -0.06
C GLU A 206 -7.21 20.89 -0.26
N LEU A 207 -7.42 20.49 -1.52
CA LEU A 207 -8.26 19.34 -1.85
C LEU A 207 -7.76 18.08 -1.14
N TRP A 208 -6.45 17.83 -1.16
CA TRP A 208 -5.86 16.67 -0.49
C TRP A 208 -6.17 16.67 1.02
N ARG A 209 -6.01 17.81 1.71
CA ARG A 209 -6.37 17.92 3.14
C ARG A 209 -7.86 17.65 3.38
N ARG A 210 -8.74 18.15 2.51
CA ARG A 210 -10.19 17.92 2.59
C ARG A 210 -10.54 16.46 2.36
N VAL A 211 -9.84 15.76 1.46
CA VAL A 211 -10.05 14.33 1.21
C VAL A 211 -9.49 13.49 2.36
N GLN A 212 -8.33 13.84 2.92
CA GLN A 212 -7.76 13.17 4.09
C GLN A 212 -8.67 13.25 5.32
N SER A 213 -9.36 14.39 5.53
CA SER A 213 -10.28 14.54 6.67
C SER A 213 -11.53 13.66 6.55
N LEU A 214 -11.83 13.13 5.35
CA LEU A 214 -12.90 12.16 5.15
C LEU A 214 -12.53 10.74 5.65
N GLN A 215 -11.28 10.51 6.07
CA GLN A 215 -10.78 9.20 6.52
C GLN A 215 -11.05 8.07 5.52
N LEU A 216 -11.06 8.40 4.23
CA LEU A 216 -11.25 7.40 3.18
C LEU A 216 -10.08 6.42 3.25
N GLN A 217 -10.41 5.13 3.27
CA GLN A 217 -9.41 4.10 3.02
C GLN A 217 -8.99 4.26 1.56
N LEU A 218 -7.81 4.84 1.36
CA LEU A 218 -7.09 4.69 0.10
C LEU A 218 -6.71 3.22 0.07
N GLY A 219 -7.48 2.41 -0.65
CA GLY A 219 -7.25 0.97 -0.73
C GLY A 219 -5.86 0.66 -1.27
N PRO A 220 -5.48 -0.63 -1.33
CA PRO A 220 -4.19 -1.02 -1.87
C PRO A 220 -4.05 -0.43 -3.27
N TRP A 221 -3.07 0.47 -3.43
CA TRP A 221 -2.82 1.11 -4.71
C TRP A 221 -2.64 0.04 -5.77
N PRO A 222 -3.31 0.18 -6.93
CA PRO A 222 -3.26 -0.85 -7.94
C PRO A 222 -1.80 -1.17 -8.26
N THR A 223 -1.43 -2.45 -8.20
CA THR A 223 -0.13 -2.88 -8.72
C THR A 223 -0.19 -2.66 -10.22
N HIS A 224 0.38 -1.55 -10.65
CA HIS A 224 0.34 -1.23 -12.07
C HIS A 224 1.12 -2.27 -12.85
N LYS A 225 0.58 -2.62 -14.03
CA LYS A 225 1.30 -3.47 -14.97
C LYS A 225 2.65 -2.84 -15.32
N ALA A 226 3.60 -3.65 -15.77
CA ALA A 226 4.80 -3.14 -16.42
C ALA A 226 4.38 -2.09 -17.46
N GLN A 227 5.10 -0.96 -17.56
CA GLN A 227 4.79 0.21 -18.41
C GLN A 227 3.88 1.29 -17.79
N ASN A 228 3.85 1.44 -16.47
CA ASN A 228 3.14 2.57 -15.86
C ASN A 228 3.93 3.88 -15.97
N HIS A 229 3.50 4.82 -16.81
CA HIS A 229 4.12 6.15 -16.98
C HIS A 229 3.76 7.18 -15.89
N MET A 230 3.31 6.75 -14.71
CA MET A 230 2.90 7.67 -13.67
C MET A 230 4.01 8.60 -13.16
N ALA A 231 5.28 8.29 -13.43
CA ALA A 231 6.39 9.22 -13.17
C ALA A 231 6.22 10.58 -13.89
N LEU A 232 5.48 10.63 -15.02
CA LEU A 232 5.19 11.87 -15.75
C LEU A 232 4.39 12.90 -14.93
N PHE A 233 3.56 12.43 -13.99
CA PHE A 233 2.77 13.29 -13.12
C PHE A 233 3.60 13.87 -11.97
N LEU A 234 4.78 13.32 -11.71
CA LEU A 234 5.70 13.82 -10.68
C LEU A 234 6.68 14.86 -11.24
N LEU A 235 6.65 15.11 -12.54
CA LEU A 235 7.52 16.09 -13.20
C LEU A 235 6.85 17.45 -13.34
N GLU A 236 7.63 18.49 -13.11
CA GLU A 236 7.25 19.88 -13.31
C GLU A 236 8.23 20.60 -14.24
N PRO A 237 7.72 21.49 -15.11
CA PRO A 237 8.58 22.32 -15.94
C PRO A 237 9.28 23.40 -15.10
N ALA A 238 10.60 23.50 -15.26
CA ALA A 238 11.46 24.50 -14.62
C ALA A 238 12.23 25.28 -15.71
N GLY A 239 11.54 26.20 -16.39
CA GLY A 239 12.08 26.89 -17.55
C GLY A 239 12.19 25.95 -18.76
N SER A 240 13.40 25.77 -19.31
CA SER A 240 13.67 24.79 -20.36
C SER A 240 13.92 23.37 -19.84
N GLN A 241 14.10 23.24 -18.52
CA GLN A 241 14.39 21.99 -17.84
C GLN A 241 13.11 21.34 -17.31
N VAL A 242 13.19 20.04 -17.05
CA VAL A 242 12.17 19.28 -16.33
C VAL A 242 12.79 18.74 -15.06
N ARG A 243 12.06 18.80 -13.96
CA ARG A 243 12.53 18.34 -12.64
C ARG A 243 11.41 17.58 -11.93
N LEU A 244 11.76 16.70 -11.00
CA LEU A 244 10.78 16.12 -10.08
C LEU A 244 10.30 17.19 -9.10
N SER A 245 9.01 17.16 -8.81
CA SER A 245 8.38 17.99 -7.78
C SER A 245 8.54 17.33 -6.40
N PRO A 246 9.37 17.88 -5.50
CA PRO A 246 9.54 17.31 -4.17
C PRO A 246 8.22 17.34 -3.37
N GLU A 247 7.36 18.34 -3.60
CA GLU A 247 6.06 18.45 -2.95
C GLU A 247 5.08 17.35 -3.40
N LEU A 248 5.05 17.03 -4.71
CA LEU A 248 4.24 15.91 -5.20
C LEU A 248 4.79 14.58 -4.72
N LEU A 249 6.12 14.40 -4.72
CA LEU A 249 6.76 13.18 -4.25
C LEU A 249 6.50 12.92 -2.76
N HIS A 250 6.58 13.97 -1.93
CA HIS A 250 6.26 13.88 -0.51
C HIS A 250 4.79 13.54 -0.28
N ARG A 251 3.86 14.13 -1.05
CA ARG A 251 2.44 13.79 -0.96
C ARG A 251 2.16 12.36 -1.39
N ALA A 252 2.78 11.90 -2.46
CA ALA A 252 2.68 10.52 -2.90
C ALA A 252 3.15 9.55 -1.82
N LYS A 253 4.28 9.87 -1.18
CA LYS A 253 4.78 9.12 -0.01
C LYS A 253 3.77 9.09 1.14
N MET A 254 3.21 10.24 1.51
CA MET A 254 2.24 10.36 2.61
C MET A 254 0.91 9.66 2.30
N ALA A 255 0.53 9.58 1.03
CA ALA A 255 -0.61 8.81 0.56
C ALA A 255 -0.33 7.29 0.52
N GLY A 256 0.94 6.88 0.69
CA GLY A 256 1.34 5.47 0.62
C GLY A 256 1.42 4.93 -0.82
N LEU A 257 1.54 5.79 -1.84
CA LEU A 257 1.64 5.35 -3.22
C LEU A 257 2.87 4.46 -3.43
N THR A 258 2.68 3.32 -4.11
CA THR A 258 3.75 2.37 -4.42
C THR A 258 4.60 2.86 -5.60
N LEU A 259 5.40 3.90 -5.36
CA LEU A 259 6.25 4.54 -6.38
C LEU A 259 7.31 3.62 -6.98
N SER A 260 7.59 2.47 -6.36
CA SER A 260 8.46 1.45 -6.91
C SER A 260 7.90 0.83 -8.19
N SER A 261 6.60 0.95 -8.45
CA SER A 261 5.94 0.56 -9.71
C SER A 261 5.92 1.68 -10.76
N PHE A 262 6.18 2.92 -10.35
CA PHE A 262 6.17 4.06 -11.26
C PHE A 262 7.42 3.94 -12.13
N ARG A 263 7.17 3.90 -13.42
CA ARG A 263 8.20 3.87 -14.43
C ARG A 263 8.02 5.09 -15.30
N TRP A 264 9.12 5.47 -15.89
CA TRP A 264 9.14 6.29 -17.06
C TRP A 264 9.51 5.35 -18.17
N ASP A 265 8.56 5.04 -19.03
CA ASP A 265 8.76 4.20 -20.20
C ASP A 265 8.53 5.03 -21.46
N ARG A 266 9.26 6.15 -21.63
CA ARG A 266 9.15 6.86 -22.91
C ARG A 266 10.05 6.16 -23.94
N PRO A 267 9.49 5.75 -25.09
CA PRO A 267 10.27 5.17 -26.19
C PRO A 267 11.12 6.20 -26.96
N GLU A 268 11.00 7.49 -26.64
CA GLU A 268 11.65 8.56 -27.39
C GLU A 268 12.54 9.42 -26.49
N VAL A 269 13.61 8.86 -25.93
CA VAL A 269 14.83 9.68 -25.88
C VAL A 269 15.52 9.51 -27.23
N ARG A 270 15.44 10.54 -28.06
CA ARG A 270 16.04 10.53 -29.39
C ARG A 270 17.52 10.80 -29.25
N LEU A 271 18.30 9.82 -29.68
CA LEU A 271 19.72 9.98 -29.87
C LEU A 271 20.01 10.43 -31.30
N GLU A 272 20.72 11.52 -31.46
CA GLU A 272 21.38 11.86 -32.71
C GLU A 272 22.71 11.15 -32.75
N CYS A 273 22.95 10.43 -33.84
CA CYS A 273 24.33 10.13 -34.17
C CYS A 273 25.07 11.45 -34.48
N THR A 274 26.12 11.74 -33.73
CA THR A 274 26.94 12.96 -33.89
C THR A 274 27.54 13.11 -35.29
N ARG A 275 27.71 11.99 -36.02
CA ARG A 275 28.26 11.96 -37.38
C ARG A 275 27.21 12.09 -38.46
N CYS A 276 26.19 11.22 -38.47
CA CYS A 276 25.21 11.15 -39.56
C CYS A 276 23.91 11.91 -39.30
N ARG A 277 23.76 12.51 -38.10
CA ARG A 277 22.60 13.33 -37.71
C ARG A 277 21.26 12.59 -37.69
N ARG A 278 21.25 11.26 -37.82
CA ARG A 278 20.03 10.46 -37.71
C ARG A 278 19.64 10.29 -36.26
N GLU A 279 18.37 10.52 -35.98
CA GLU A 279 17.71 10.24 -34.72
C GLU A 279 17.41 8.74 -34.63
N HIS A 280 17.71 8.16 -33.47
CA HIS A 280 17.36 6.80 -33.12
C HIS A 280 16.54 6.83 -31.83
N PRO A 281 15.29 6.31 -31.85
CA PRO A 281 14.55 6.10 -30.63
C PRO A 281 15.22 4.98 -29.84
N GLN A 282 15.39 5.19 -28.55
CA GLN A 282 15.86 4.15 -27.65
C GLN A 282 14.88 4.03 -26.49
N ASP A 283 14.36 2.82 -26.31
CA ASP A 283 13.50 2.50 -25.18
C ASP A 283 14.29 2.68 -23.89
N TRP A 284 13.81 3.62 -23.08
CA TRP A 284 14.46 3.95 -21.83
C TRP A 284 13.51 3.80 -20.66
N TYR A 285 13.85 2.85 -19.79
CA TYR A 285 13.14 2.60 -18.54
C TYR A 285 13.87 3.30 -17.41
N ALA A 286 13.25 4.34 -16.85
CA ALA A 286 13.75 5.00 -15.65
C ALA A 286 12.73 4.86 -14.50
N SER A 287 13.19 4.51 -13.31
CA SER A 287 12.41 4.65 -12.08
C SER A 287 12.37 6.12 -11.63
N VAL A 288 11.47 6.45 -10.70
CA VAL A 288 11.46 7.80 -10.08
C VAL A 288 12.78 8.12 -9.38
N LEU A 289 13.46 7.12 -8.81
CA LEU A 289 14.80 7.28 -8.22
C LEU A 289 15.84 7.60 -9.29
N ASP A 290 15.80 6.92 -10.43
CA ASP A 290 16.71 7.21 -11.54
C ASP A 290 16.58 8.66 -12.00
N LEU A 291 15.33 9.14 -12.17
CA LEU A 291 15.06 10.52 -12.56
C LEU A 291 15.62 11.52 -11.54
N ALA A 292 15.44 11.27 -10.24
CA ALA A 292 15.98 12.13 -9.18
C ALA A 292 17.50 12.23 -9.24
N ILE A 293 18.19 11.12 -9.51
CA ILE A 293 19.64 11.09 -9.64
C ILE A 293 20.10 11.75 -10.93
N VAL A 294 19.46 11.45 -12.07
CA VAL A 294 19.78 12.05 -13.38
C VAL A 294 19.64 13.58 -13.33
N PHE A 295 18.62 14.09 -12.64
CA PHE A 295 18.37 15.51 -12.43
C PHE A 295 19.16 16.13 -11.27
N GLY A 296 20.01 15.37 -10.58
CA GLY A 296 20.81 15.86 -9.46
C GLY A 296 19.98 16.43 -8.31
N GLN A 297 18.78 15.92 -8.09
CA GLN A 297 17.85 16.41 -7.07
C GLN A 297 17.98 15.62 -5.78
N SER A 298 18.95 16.00 -4.96
CA SER A 298 19.27 15.35 -3.68
C SER A 298 18.08 15.13 -2.75
N ASP A 299 17.19 16.12 -2.60
CA ASP A 299 16.00 15.98 -1.75
C ASP A 299 15.00 14.94 -2.29
N CYS A 300 14.79 14.91 -3.60
CA CYS A 300 13.92 13.91 -4.25
C CYS A 300 14.55 12.52 -4.15
N ALA A 301 15.87 12.41 -4.37
CA ALA A 301 16.60 11.17 -4.29
C ALA A 301 16.58 10.59 -2.86
N ARG A 302 16.75 11.44 -1.84
CA ARG A 302 16.56 11.09 -0.42
C ARG A 302 15.16 10.55 -0.15
N LEU A 303 14.11 11.22 -0.65
CA LEU A 303 12.73 10.76 -0.51
C LEU A 303 12.54 9.39 -1.18
N CYS A 304 13.01 9.22 -2.42
CA CYS A 304 12.95 7.97 -3.17
C CYS A 304 13.68 6.82 -2.47
N GLY A 305 14.88 7.06 -1.95
CA GLY A 305 15.64 6.08 -1.18
C GLY A 305 14.88 5.61 0.08
N ALA A 306 14.17 6.53 0.74
CA ALA A 306 13.33 6.18 1.89
C ALA A 306 12.05 5.40 1.55
N MET A 307 11.67 5.31 0.27
CA MET A 307 10.47 4.62 -0.21
C MET A 307 10.75 3.23 -0.79
N ASP A 308 11.96 2.69 -0.59
CA ASP A 308 12.39 1.39 -1.10
C ASP A 308 12.23 1.25 -2.63
N ILE A 309 12.39 2.36 -3.36
CA ILE A 309 12.39 2.34 -4.83
C ILE A 309 13.69 1.66 -5.28
N LYS A 310 13.56 0.53 -5.98
CA LYS A 310 14.70 -0.24 -6.47
C LYS A 310 15.55 0.60 -7.43
N ALA A 311 16.85 0.71 -7.14
CA ALA A 311 17.84 1.20 -8.07
C ALA A 311 17.84 0.33 -9.33
N THR A 312 17.90 0.96 -10.51
CA THR A 312 18.01 0.24 -11.79
C THR A 312 19.44 0.30 -12.31
N LYS A 313 19.72 -0.35 -13.45
CA LYS A 313 21.01 -0.20 -14.15
C LYS A 313 21.34 1.27 -14.44
N LEU A 314 20.31 2.09 -14.64
CA LEU A 314 20.48 3.50 -14.92
C LEU A 314 20.97 4.28 -13.68
N THR A 315 20.47 3.96 -12.48
CA THR A 315 20.92 4.56 -11.21
C THR A 315 22.44 4.45 -11.10
N LEU A 316 22.98 3.27 -11.40
CA LEU A 316 24.41 2.99 -11.32
C LEU A 316 25.19 3.83 -12.32
N LYS A 317 24.80 3.82 -13.60
CA LYS A 317 25.50 4.59 -14.63
C LYS A 317 25.41 6.10 -14.37
N ALA A 318 24.24 6.59 -13.97
CA ALA A 318 24.02 8.02 -13.70
C ALA A 318 24.87 8.53 -12.53
N SER A 319 25.17 7.67 -11.55
CA SER A 319 25.96 8.00 -10.36
C SER A 319 27.47 7.82 -10.55
N LEU A 320 27.92 6.96 -11.48
CA LEU A 320 29.34 6.61 -11.64
C LEU A 320 30.02 7.15 -12.90
N GLU A 321 29.26 7.51 -13.94
CA GLU A 321 29.81 7.93 -15.23
C GLU A 321 29.58 9.42 -15.50
N ALA A 322 30.61 10.10 -16.02
CA ALA A 322 30.46 11.45 -16.58
C ALA A 322 29.51 11.41 -17.79
N MET A 323 28.62 12.40 -17.92
CA MET A 323 27.71 12.46 -19.08
C MET A 323 28.49 12.82 -20.37
N PRO A 324 28.02 12.39 -21.56
CA PRO A 324 26.84 11.57 -21.77
C PRO A 324 27.07 10.16 -21.26
N LEU A 325 26.07 9.58 -20.57
CA LEU A 325 26.03 8.15 -20.28
C LEU A 325 26.48 7.47 -21.57
N VAL A 326 27.53 6.65 -21.54
CA VAL A 326 27.88 5.87 -22.72
C VAL A 326 26.79 4.81 -22.78
N TRP A 327 25.71 5.13 -23.50
CA TRP A 327 24.57 4.22 -23.65
C TRP A 327 25.14 2.95 -24.25
N ASP A 328 24.79 1.80 -23.68
CA ASP A 328 25.46 0.54 -24.01
C ASP A 328 25.60 0.45 -25.53
N ASN A 329 26.86 0.39 -25.97
CA ASN A 329 27.36 0.50 -27.34
C ASN A 329 26.77 -0.52 -28.34
N ASN A 330 25.76 -1.28 -27.92
CA ASN A 330 25.11 -2.32 -28.68
C ASN A 330 24.13 -1.76 -29.73
N VAL A 331 23.74 -0.49 -29.62
CA VAL A 331 23.03 0.19 -30.72
C VAL A 331 24.06 0.87 -31.61
N ALA A 332 24.57 0.13 -32.58
CA ALA A 332 25.41 0.71 -33.62
C ALA A 332 24.55 1.60 -34.52
N CYS A 333 24.97 2.85 -34.73
CA CYS A 333 24.35 3.67 -35.75
C CYS A 333 24.59 3.01 -37.12
N TRP A 334 23.69 3.21 -38.07
CA TRP A 334 23.85 2.73 -39.45
C TRP A 334 25.16 3.21 -40.11
N CYS A 335 25.76 4.31 -39.61
CA CYS A 335 27.06 4.79 -40.07
C CYS A 335 28.27 4.09 -39.40
N GLY A 336 28.07 3.05 -38.61
CA GLY A 336 29.11 2.23 -37.96
C GLY A 336 29.84 2.91 -36.79
N ARG A 337 29.23 3.94 -36.17
CA ARG A 337 29.78 4.66 -35.01
C ARG A 337 28.77 4.60 -33.86
N ASN A 338 29.28 4.67 -32.63
CA ASN A 338 28.50 4.64 -31.39
C ASN A 338 28.50 6.02 -30.69
N ASP A 339 28.81 7.07 -31.43
CA ASP A 339 28.91 8.43 -30.89
C ASP A 339 27.52 9.10 -30.95
N TRP A 340 26.80 9.00 -29.85
CA TRP A 340 25.43 9.48 -29.71
C TRP A 340 25.36 10.76 -28.87
N ARG A 341 24.51 11.71 -29.26
CA ARG A 341 24.12 12.86 -28.43
C ARG A 341 22.60 12.85 -28.23
N PRO A 342 22.08 13.15 -27.03
CA PRO A 342 20.65 13.35 -26.87
C PRO A 342 20.23 14.58 -27.69
N VAL A 343 19.23 14.44 -28.56
CA VAL A 343 18.65 15.55 -29.35
C VAL A 343 17.67 16.34 -28.50
N ASP A 344 17.03 15.66 -27.56
CA ASP A 344 15.85 16.19 -26.91
C ASP A 344 16.22 17.24 -25.86
N ALA A 345 15.22 18.07 -25.56
CA ALA A 345 15.25 19.09 -24.52
C ALA A 345 15.53 18.53 -23.10
N TRP A 346 15.65 17.20 -22.96
CA TRP A 346 16.15 16.50 -21.78
C TRP A 346 17.64 16.69 -21.51
N SER A 347 18.44 16.91 -22.55
CA SER A 347 19.87 17.19 -22.40
C SER A 347 20.12 18.37 -21.45
N GLY A 348 19.25 19.38 -21.51
CA GLY A 348 19.29 20.53 -20.62
C GLY A 348 18.87 20.24 -19.18
N SER A 349 18.14 19.15 -18.93
CA SER A 349 17.61 18.80 -17.59
C SER A 349 18.57 17.91 -16.79
N CYS A 350 19.52 17.26 -17.45
CA CYS A 350 20.50 16.39 -16.79
C CYS A 350 21.47 17.23 -15.96
N ALA A 351 21.60 16.91 -14.67
CA ALA A 351 22.52 17.61 -13.80
C ALA A 351 23.98 17.25 -14.08
N SER A 352 24.91 18.05 -13.56
CA SER A 352 26.33 17.78 -13.64
C SER A 352 26.69 16.49 -12.88
N PHE A 353 27.82 15.86 -13.23
CA PHE A 353 28.25 14.61 -12.57
C PHE A 353 28.33 14.73 -11.04
N PRO A 354 28.92 15.81 -10.45
CA PRO A 354 28.93 15.97 -8.99
C PRO A 354 27.54 16.05 -8.35
N GLU A 355 26.59 16.75 -8.98
CA GLU A 355 25.22 16.86 -8.48
C GLU A 355 24.48 15.51 -8.50
N ARG A 356 24.70 14.71 -9.56
CA ARG A 356 24.14 13.35 -9.63
C ARG A 356 24.73 12.44 -8.56
N GLN A 357 26.05 12.51 -8.34
CA GLN A 357 26.73 11.74 -7.29
C GLN A 357 26.22 12.13 -5.90
N ALA A 358 26.00 13.43 -5.66
CA ALA A 358 25.39 13.91 -4.42
C ALA A 358 23.98 13.34 -4.23
N ALA A 359 23.14 13.38 -5.27
CA ALA A 359 21.79 12.84 -5.21
C ALA A 359 21.77 11.32 -4.97
N ALA A 360 22.64 10.56 -5.65
CA ALA A 360 22.78 9.12 -5.43
C ALA A 360 23.23 8.79 -3.99
N THR A 361 24.14 9.59 -3.45
CA THR A 361 24.63 9.46 -2.08
C THR A 361 23.49 9.70 -1.07
N GLU A 362 22.65 10.73 -1.29
CA GLU A 362 21.48 10.98 -0.45
C GLU A 362 20.45 9.84 -0.51
N ALA A 363 20.19 9.29 -1.69
CA ALA A 363 19.29 8.14 -1.85
C ALA A 363 19.81 6.91 -1.09
N LEU A 364 21.10 6.60 -1.23
CA LEU A 364 21.74 5.49 -0.52
C LEU A 364 21.63 5.69 0.99
N ARG A 365 21.92 6.90 1.49
CA ARG A 365 21.80 7.21 2.92
C ARG A 365 20.39 6.98 3.44
N ALA A 366 19.38 7.50 2.74
CA ALA A 366 17.99 7.34 3.12
C ALA A 366 17.53 5.88 3.09
N ALA A 367 17.94 5.12 2.07
CA ALA A 367 17.64 3.71 1.94
C ALA A 367 18.25 2.90 3.09
N LEU A 368 19.52 3.15 3.43
CA LEU A 368 20.19 2.54 4.57
C LEU A 368 19.49 2.89 5.89
N GLN A 369 19.16 4.16 6.12
CA GLN A 369 18.43 4.60 7.31
C GLN A 369 17.07 3.92 7.46
N MET A 370 16.30 3.81 6.38
CA MET A 370 15.00 3.13 6.40
C MET A 370 15.13 1.64 6.61
N SER A 371 16.11 1.02 5.95
CA SER A 371 16.45 -0.39 6.14
C SER A 371 16.81 -0.66 7.60
N PHE A 372 17.68 0.17 8.20
CA PHE A 372 18.00 0.09 9.63
C PHE A 372 16.79 0.24 10.54
N ARG A 373 15.86 1.14 10.23
CA ARG A 373 14.61 1.29 11.01
C ARG A 373 13.72 0.05 10.90
N GLN A 374 13.51 -0.47 9.70
CA GLN A 374 12.72 -1.70 9.48
C GLN A 374 13.33 -2.88 10.24
N VAL A 375 14.65 -3.01 10.20
CA VAL A 375 15.44 -4.03 10.91
C VAL A 375 15.36 -3.87 12.42
N ALA A 376 15.50 -2.65 12.93
CA ALA A 376 15.36 -2.37 14.36
C ALA A 376 13.96 -2.77 14.87
N CYS A 377 12.94 -2.55 14.06
CA CYS A 377 11.57 -2.95 14.36
C CYS A 377 11.39 -4.48 14.30
N SER A 378 12.00 -5.18 13.34
CA SER A 378 11.78 -6.63 13.15
C SER A 378 12.68 -7.51 14.03
N ALA A 379 13.92 -7.10 14.29
CA ALA A 379 14.91 -7.88 15.06
C ALA A 379 15.09 -7.37 16.51
N GLY A 380 14.31 -6.37 16.92
CA GLY A 380 14.33 -5.78 18.25
C GLY A 380 15.45 -4.75 18.49
N PHE A 381 15.30 -4.01 19.60
CA PHE A 381 16.15 -2.88 19.99
C PHE A 381 17.66 -3.23 20.12
N GLY A 382 17.99 -4.49 20.39
CA GLY A 382 19.38 -4.95 20.53
C GLY A 382 20.20 -4.86 19.24
N LEU A 383 19.62 -5.21 18.08
CA LEU A 383 20.31 -5.11 16.79
C LEU A 383 20.55 -3.64 16.40
N PHE A 384 19.59 -2.76 16.68
CA PHE A 384 19.74 -1.33 16.48
C PHE A 384 20.88 -0.72 17.32
N GLN A 385 20.98 -1.09 18.60
CA GLN A 385 22.09 -0.63 19.44
C GLN A 385 23.45 -1.15 18.97
N ALA A 386 23.49 -2.39 18.49
CA ALA A 386 24.69 -2.98 17.92
C ALA A 386 25.14 -2.24 16.66
N LEU A 387 24.22 -1.94 15.74
CA LEU A 387 24.47 -1.14 14.56
C LEU A 387 24.95 0.28 14.89
N ARG A 388 24.31 0.94 15.85
CA ARG A 388 24.71 2.27 16.33
C ARG A 388 26.10 2.24 17.00
N SER A 389 26.43 1.14 17.67
CA SER A 389 27.75 0.94 18.27
C SER A 389 28.82 0.69 17.21
N TRP A 390 28.49 -0.09 16.17
CA TRP A 390 29.37 -0.34 15.03
C TRP A 390 29.70 0.93 14.27
N ALA A 391 28.68 1.75 13.96
CA ALA A 391 28.84 3.05 13.29
C ALA A 391 29.70 4.03 14.09
N ARG A 392 29.75 3.89 15.42
CA ARG A 392 30.62 4.67 16.32
C ARG A 392 32.03 4.08 16.47
N GLY A 393 32.41 3.10 15.64
CA GLY A 393 33.71 2.43 15.70
C GLY A 393 33.89 1.52 16.92
N LYS A 394 32.82 1.20 17.66
CA LYS A 394 32.90 0.27 18.79
C LYS A 394 32.90 -1.16 18.27
N ARG A 395 33.60 -2.04 19.00
CA ARG A 395 33.58 -3.48 18.71
C ARG A 395 32.17 -4.03 18.91
N VAL A 396 31.70 -4.79 17.93
CA VAL A 396 30.39 -5.44 17.94
C VAL A 396 30.62 -6.96 17.87
N PRO A 397 29.84 -7.78 18.59
CA PRO A 397 29.95 -9.23 18.51
C PRO A 397 29.86 -9.74 17.07
N ALA A 398 30.68 -10.73 16.71
CA ALA A 398 30.78 -11.24 15.34
C ALA A 398 29.44 -11.78 14.81
N ASP A 399 28.60 -12.35 15.67
CA ASP A 399 27.28 -12.87 15.30
C ASP A 399 26.31 -11.77 14.88
N LEU A 400 26.41 -10.59 15.50
CA LEU A 400 25.65 -9.39 15.14
C LEU A 400 26.13 -8.81 13.81
N VAL A 401 27.45 -8.79 13.58
CA VAL A 401 28.02 -8.39 12.28
C VAL A 401 27.57 -9.35 11.18
N LYS A 402 27.53 -10.65 11.44
CA LYS A 402 27.05 -11.67 10.50
C LYS A 402 25.56 -11.52 10.19
N LEU A 403 24.74 -11.19 11.19
CA LEU A 403 23.31 -10.89 11.00
C LEU A 403 23.11 -9.64 10.12
N VAL A 404 23.90 -8.58 10.36
CA VAL A 404 23.87 -7.34 9.57
C VAL A 404 24.35 -7.56 8.13
N LEU A 405 25.39 -8.36 7.92
CA LEU A 405 25.89 -8.70 6.58
C LEU A 405 24.93 -9.62 5.81
N THR A 406 24.31 -10.58 6.51
CA THR A 406 23.30 -11.48 5.93
C THR A 406 22.05 -10.70 5.53
N PHE A 407 21.64 -9.72 6.34
CA PHE A 407 20.54 -8.81 6.03
C PHE A 407 20.89 -7.80 4.92
N ALA A 408 22.10 -7.24 4.90
CA ALA A 408 22.57 -6.41 3.78
C ALA A 408 22.61 -7.21 2.46
N ALA A 409 22.85 -8.53 2.53
CA ALA A 409 22.76 -9.44 1.40
C ALA A 409 21.31 -9.69 0.92
N GLU A 410 20.27 -9.42 1.72
CA GLU A 410 18.86 -9.49 1.34
C GLU A 410 18.38 -8.25 0.54
N ARG A 411 19.18 -7.17 0.49
CA ARG A 411 19.03 -6.06 -0.47
C ARG A 411 20.23 -5.97 -1.42
N PRO A 412 20.46 -7.01 -2.25
CA PRO A 412 21.71 -7.20 -2.97
C PRO A 412 21.98 -6.14 -4.05
N SER A 413 20.96 -5.46 -4.59
CA SER A 413 21.15 -4.55 -5.75
C SER A 413 21.89 -3.26 -5.42
N LEU A 414 21.73 -2.70 -4.22
CA LEU A 414 22.46 -1.51 -3.78
C LEU A 414 23.79 -1.87 -3.12
N ALA A 415 23.82 -2.92 -2.29
CA ALA A 415 25.05 -3.36 -1.62
C ALA A 415 26.10 -3.89 -2.61
N SER A 416 25.70 -4.68 -3.61
CA SER A 416 26.63 -5.14 -4.67
C SER A 416 27.11 -4.02 -5.58
N ALA A 417 26.28 -2.99 -5.80
CA ALA A 417 26.65 -1.81 -6.60
C ALA A 417 27.75 -0.96 -5.95
N PHE A 418 27.89 -1.01 -4.62
CA PHE A 418 28.86 -0.23 -3.85
C PHE A 418 29.99 -1.06 -3.23
N ALA A 419 29.95 -2.39 -3.35
CA ALA A 419 30.98 -3.29 -2.85
C ALA A 419 32.35 -3.04 -3.52
N GLY A 420 33.41 -2.88 -2.71
CA GLY A 420 34.78 -2.62 -3.16
C GLY A 420 35.14 -1.15 -3.36
N ARG A 421 34.23 -0.21 -3.05
CA ARG A 421 34.46 1.25 -3.13
C ARG A 421 34.21 1.98 -1.80
N GLU A 422 34.23 1.26 -0.69
CA GLU A 422 33.96 1.76 0.66
C GLU A 422 34.94 2.86 1.08
N ALA A 423 36.17 2.81 0.57
CA ALA A 423 37.21 3.81 0.83
C ALA A 423 36.90 5.19 0.24
N GLU A 424 36.12 5.27 -0.84
CA GLU A 424 35.73 6.55 -1.47
C GLU A 424 34.67 7.28 -0.63
N PHE A 425 33.79 6.53 0.05
CA PHE A 425 32.79 7.08 0.97
C PHE A 425 33.38 7.57 2.31
N ASN A 426 34.53 7.03 2.73
CA ASN A 426 35.21 7.46 3.96
C ASN A 426 35.71 8.92 3.91
N SER A 427 35.78 9.53 2.72
CA SER A 427 36.08 10.97 2.57
C SER A 427 34.91 11.89 2.99
N LEU A 428 33.71 11.33 3.18
CA LEU A 428 32.50 11.99 3.69
C LEU A 428 32.34 11.73 5.21
N GLY A 429 33.42 11.66 5.97
CA GLY A 429 33.51 10.99 7.29
C GLY A 429 32.92 11.67 8.53
N HIS A 430 32.03 12.67 8.43
CA HIS A 430 31.40 13.35 9.60
C HIS A 430 29.87 13.14 9.74
N TRP A 431 29.26 12.21 8.99
CA TRP A 431 27.86 12.33 8.58
C TRP A 431 26.77 11.68 9.47
N TRP A 432 27.08 11.21 10.69
CA TRP A 432 26.05 10.68 11.62
C TRP A 432 25.84 11.51 12.89
N GLU A 433 26.59 12.59 13.10
CA GLU A 433 26.49 13.42 14.31
C GLU A 433 25.41 14.52 14.22
N GLU A 434 24.99 14.95 13.03
CA GLU A 434 24.11 16.13 12.89
C GLU A 434 22.60 15.87 12.89
N SER A 435 22.13 14.62 12.79
CA SER A 435 20.69 14.35 12.61
C SER A 435 19.87 14.22 13.91
N ASP A 436 20.52 14.13 15.08
CA ASP A 436 19.84 13.97 16.39
C ASP A 436 19.67 15.31 17.15
N HIS A 437 20.12 16.43 16.57
CA HIS A 437 19.89 17.78 17.13
C HIS A 437 18.93 18.58 16.25
N GLN A 438 17.65 18.23 16.30
CA GLN A 438 16.61 19.19 15.94
C GLN A 438 16.53 20.26 17.04
N ASP A 439 16.87 21.47 16.64
CA ASP A 439 16.82 22.72 17.38
C ASP A 439 15.39 22.99 17.94
N PRO A 440 15.18 23.12 19.27
CA PRO A 440 13.89 23.50 19.84
C PRO A 440 13.48 24.96 19.57
N GLN A 441 14.30 25.76 18.88
CA GLN A 441 14.04 27.18 18.69
C GLN A 441 14.12 27.61 17.22
N SER A 442 13.07 27.31 16.45
CA SER A 442 12.74 28.15 15.29
C SER A 442 11.66 29.18 15.70
N PRO A 443 11.89 30.49 15.45
CA PRO A 443 11.05 31.56 15.96
C PRO A 443 9.69 31.58 15.25
N GLN A 444 8.60 31.66 16.04
CA GLN A 444 7.28 31.95 15.51
C GLN A 444 7.26 33.33 14.81
N PRO A 445 6.51 33.48 13.71
CA PRO A 445 6.32 34.79 13.09
C PRO A 445 5.46 35.66 14.01
N VAL A 446 6.10 36.67 14.59
CA VAL A 446 5.47 37.72 15.41
C VAL A 446 4.47 38.49 14.54
N ALA A 447 3.18 38.29 14.82
CA ALA A 447 2.13 39.19 14.38
C ALA A 447 2.27 40.53 15.12
N LYS A 448 2.42 41.62 14.37
CA LYS A 448 2.31 43.00 14.87
C LYS A 448 0.91 43.21 15.46
N GLY A 449 0.86 43.56 16.75
CA GLY A 449 -0.34 44.05 17.44
C GLY A 449 0.06 44.77 18.72
N ALA A 450 -0.53 45.93 18.96
CA ALA A 450 0.02 47.04 19.74
C ALA A 450 -0.10 46.94 21.28
N ALA A 451 0.85 47.61 21.94
CA ALA A 451 0.78 48.34 23.22
C ALA A 451 0.23 47.65 24.49
N SER A 452 1.10 47.46 25.50
CA SER A 452 0.97 48.12 26.81
C SER A 452 2.17 47.80 27.72
N CYS A 453 2.63 48.84 28.42
CA CYS A 453 3.69 48.92 29.42
C CYS A 453 3.31 48.16 30.71
N VAL A 454 4.28 47.55 31.42
CA VAL A 454 4.55 47.69 32.88
C VAL A 454 5.92 47.06 33.20
N GLN A 455 6.70 47.79 33.99
CA GLN A 455 8.05 47.51 34.48
C GLN A 455 8.09 46.52 35.66
N ALA A 456 9.28 45.93 35.87
CA ALA A 456 9.94 45.50 37.11
C ALA A 456 10.67 44.16 36.85
N GLU A 457 11.83 43.82 37.38
CA GLU A 457 12.97 44.50 38.01
C GLU A 457 14.10 43.44 38.04
N SER A 458 15.35 43.87 38.15
CA SER A 458 16.56 43.06 37.99
C SER A 458 17.08 42.43 39.29
N VAL A 459 17.64 41.21 39.24
CA VAL A 459 18.81 40.71 40.01
C VAL A 459 19.35 39.49 39.23
N GLY A 460 20.62 39.29 38.85
CA GLY A 460 21.88 39.88 39.24
C GLY A 460 22.84 38.80 39.82
N VAL A 461 24.01 38.64 39.19
CA VAL A 461 25.30 38.08 39.69
C VAL A 461 25.54 36.53 39.65
N PRO A 462 26.80 36.02 39.64
CA PRO A 462 27.56 35.70 38.41
C PRO A 462 28.34 34.34 38.43
N ASP A 463 29.11 34.13 37.36
CA ASP A 463 30.17 33.16 37.08
C ASP A 463 31.05 32.64 38.23
N MET A 464 31.45 31.37 38.12
CA MET A 464 32.76 30.89 38.60
C MET A 464 33.43 29.98 37.57
N HIS A 465 34.56 30.47 37.06
CA HIS A 465 35.60 29.68 36.41
C HIS A 465 36.31 28.76 37.43
N SER A 466 36.75 27.59 36.98
CA SER A 466 37.94 26.97 37.53
C SER A 466 38.74 26.25 36.45
N ALA A 467 39.92 26.80 36.17
CA ALA A 467 40.99 26.18 35.43
C ALA A 467 41.78 25.26 36.37
N GLY A 468 42.22 24.11 35.86
CA GLY A 468 43.11 23.20 36.58
C GLY A 468 43.95 22.42 35.58
N ALA A 469 45.20 22.85 35.44
CA ALA A 469 46.19 22.33 34.52
C ALA A 469 46.95 21.10 35.08
N ALA A 470 47.56 20.39 34.13
CA ALA A 470 48.93 19.86 34.16
C ALA A 470 49.21 18.38 34.54
N ALA A 471 50.18 17.88 33.77
CA ALA A 471 51.24 16.92 34.09
C ALA A 471 51.05 15.45 33.69
N ALA A 472 51.54 15.19 32.47
CA ALA A 472 52.47 14.12 32.06
C ALA A 472 52.96 13.12 33.13
N SER A 473 52.97 11.84 32.76
CA SER A 473 54.03 10.91 33.17
C SER A 473 54.19 9.76 32.18
N SER A 474 55.45 9.47 31.84
CA SER A 474 55.91 8.54 30.83
C SER A 474 56.39 7.21 31.43
N ASN A 475 56.74 6.29 30.53
CA ASN A 475 57.50 5.03 30.66
C ASN A 475 56.64 3.78 30.76
N GLU A 476 56.53 3.00 29.67
CA GLU A 476 57.53 2.05 29.14
C GLU A 476 57.89 0.94 30.13
N ALA A 477 57.27 -0.22 29.93
CA ALA A 477 57.81 -1.51 30.36
C ALA A 477 57.52 -2.54 29.25
N ARG A 478 58.58 -2.86 28.50
CA ARG A 478 58.70 -4.03 27.63
C ARG A 478 58.40 -5.31 28.42
N THR A 479 57.52 -6.17 27.90
CA THR A 479 57.55 -7.61 28.19
C THR A 479 57.08 -8.38 26.96
N GLN A 480 58.00 -9.13 26.32
CA GLN A 480 57.67 -10.27 25.46
C GLN A 480 57.24 -11.45 26.34
N PRO A 481 56.32 -12.30 25.86
CA PRO A 481 56.71 -13.68 25.52
C PRO A 481 56.03 -14.12 24.21
N ASP A 482 56.72 -14.76 23.28
CA ASP A 482 57.24 -16.14 23.27
C ASP A 482 56.16 -17.20 22.99
N SER A 483 56.13 -17.58 21.71
CA SER A 483 55.86 -18.89 21.11
C SER A 483 55.14 -19.95 21.96
N THR A 484 53.86 -20.17 21.67
CA THR A 484 53.25 -21.50 21.77
C THR A 484 52.40 -21.82 20.54
N THR A 485 52.81 -22.91 19.90
CA THR A 485 52.26 -23.67 18.79
C THR A 485 50.80 -24.07 19.01
N GLU A 486 49.87 -23.48 18.25
CA GLU A 486 48.51 -24.01 18.13
C GLU A 486 48.44 -24.99 16.96
N LYS A 487 48.18 -26.26 17.30
CA LYS A 487 47.78 -27.31 16.37
C LYS A 487 46.47 -26.93 15.70
N GLU A 488 46.51 -26.76 14.38
CA GLU A 488 45.33 -26.80 13.51
C GLU A 488 44.53 -28.07 13.79
N SER A 489 43.47 -27.93 14.57
CA SER A 489 42.42 -28.92 14.72
C SER A 489 41.48 -28.70 13.54
N GLY A 490 41.36 -29.72 12.68
CA GLY A 490 40.56 -29.66 11.46
C GLY A 490 39.10 -29.29 11.72
N PRO A 491 38.38 -28.81 10.70
CA PRO A 491 37.01 -28.30 10.83
C PRO A 491 36.07 -29.36 11.42
N ASP A 492 35.57 -29.08 12.63
CA ASP A 492 34.60 -29.89 13.36
C ASP A 492 33.32 -30.08 12.53
N GLN A 493 33.16 -31.27 11.95
CA GLN A 493 31.96 -31.71 11.23
C GLN A 493 30.71 -31.73 12.13
N ASN A 494 30.86 -31.63 13.46
CA ASN A 494 29.74 -31.52 14.39
C ASN A 494 29.08 -30.12 14.33
N SER A 495 29.83 -29.07 14.00
CA SER A 495 29.29 -27.69 13.94
C SER A 495 28.27 -27.51 12.82
N THR A 496 28.45 -28.19 11.69
CA THR A 496 27.53 -28.14 10.54
C THR A 496 26.25 -28.93 10.80
N SER A 497 26.33 -30.04 11.54
CA SER A 497 25.14 -30.80 11.97
C SER A 497 24.27 -30.00 12.94
N ASP A 498 24.90 -29.38 13.95
CA ASP A 498 24.20 -28.55 14.94
C ASP A 498 23.58 -27.30 14.30
N LEU A 499 24.27 -26.69 13.32
CA LEU A 499 23.74 -25.58 12.53
C LEU A 499 22.53 -26.01 11.68
N LEU A 500 22.59 -27.16 11.00
CA LEU A 500 21.47 -27.65 10.20
C LEU A 500 20.27 -28.07 11.06
N ALA A 501 20.51 -28.59 12.27
CA ALA A 501 19.47 -28.87 13.26
C ALA A 501 18.84 -27.56 13.78
N ALA A 502 19.66 -26.55 14.09
CA ALA A 502 19.19 -25.23 14.51
C ALA A 502 18.38 -24.53 13.41
N ILE A 503 18.79 -24.61 12.14
CA ILE A 503 18.06 -24.04 10.98
C ILE A 503 16.75 -24.79 10.73
N ARG A 504 16.70 -26.12 10.91
CA ARG A 504 15.44 -26.87 10.82
C ARG A 504 14.49 -26.49 11.94
N ASN A 505 14.99 -26.34 13.16
CA ASN A 505 14.19 -25.96 14.32
C ASN A 505 13.75 -24.48 14.27
N SER A 506 14.55 -23.59 13.69
CA SER A 506 14.17 -22.17 13.50
C SER A 506 13.14 -21.96 12.40
N LYS A 507 12.93 -22.96 11.54
CA LYS A 507 11.92 -22.96 10.47
C LYS A 507 10.62 -23.67 10.85
N SER A 508 10.61 -24.50 11.89
CA SER A 508 9.44 -25.33 12.24
C SER A 508 8.41 -24.60 13.09
N ASP A 509 8.78 -23.53 13.80
CA ASP A 509 7.91 -22.84 14.75
C ASP A 509 7.71 -21.38 14.35
N ASN A 510 6.48 -21.02 13.97
CA ASN A 510 6.12 -19.61 13.76
C ASN A 510 6.25 -18.88 15.10
N PRO A 511 7.00 -17.78 15.19
CA PRO A 511 7.10 -17.03 16.43
C PRO A 511 5.69 -16.57 16.88
N PRO A 512 5.43 -16.50 18.19
CA PRO A 512 4.19 -15.94 18.69
C PRO A 512 4.03 -14.48 18.22
N LEU A 513 2.78 -14.03 18.07
CA LEU A 513 2.43 -12.67 17.64
C LEU A 513 2.94 -11.60 18.60
N SER A 514 3.14 -11.96 19.86
CA SER A 514 3.68 -11.09 20.90
C SER A 514 4.65 -11.86 21.80
N GLY A 515 5.46 -11.13 22.57
CA GLY A 515 6.35 -11.72 23.58
C GLY A 515 5.61 -12.54 24.65
N ASP A 516 4.30 -12.35 24.80
CA ASP A 516 3.46 -13.07 25.76
C ASP A 516 2.99 -14.44 25.26
N GLY A 517 3.39 -14.84 24.04
CA GLY A 517 3.03 -16.15 23.49
C GLY A 517 1.64 -16.20 22.84
N VAL A 518 1.10 -15.07 22.38
CA VAL A 518 -0.19 -15.03 21.66
C VAL A 518 -0.04 -15.69 20.29
N VAL A 519 -0.94 -16.59 19.94
CA VAL A 519 -0.94 -17.30 18.65
C VAL A 519 -2.35 -17.34 18.04
N ILE A 520 -2.39 -17.48 16.71
CA ILE A 520 -3.64 -17.74 15.98
C ILE A 520 -3.77 -19.24 15.80
N PHE A 521 -4.87 -19.81 16.27
CA PHE A 521 -5.27 -21.16 15.96
C PHE A 521 -6.34 -21.15 14.86
N ARG A 522 -6.20 -22.03 13.89
CA ARG A 522 -7.20 -22.31 12.87
C ARG A 522 -7.90 -23.63 13.13
N LEU A 523 -9.22 -23.59 13.12
CA LEU A 523 -10.06 -24.77 13.12
C LEU A 523 -10.06 -25.40 11.72
N GLY A 524 -9.86 -26.71 11.65
CA GLY A 524 -9.86 -27.45 10.38
C GLY A 524 -11.19 -27.32 9.62
N ARG A 525 -11.15 -27.55 8.30
CA ARG A 525 -12.28 -27.33 7.37
C ARG A 525 -13.61 -27.94 7.84
N TRP A 526 -13.59 -29.10 8.51
CA TRP A 526 -14.78 -29.77 9.06
C TRP A 526 -15.54 -28.98 10.15
N ALA A 527 -14.93 -27.91 10.68
CA ALA A 527 -15.57 -27.03 11.64
C ALA A 527 -16.72 -26.21 11.03
N THR A 528 -16.75 -25.99 9.71
CA THR A 528 -17.83 -25.21 9.07
C THR A 528 -19.18 -25.92 9.16
N SER A 529 -19.20 -27.25 9.07
CA SER A 529 -20.44 -28.04 9.14
C SER A 529 -20.99 -28.21 10.56
N ASN A 530 -20.15 -28.01 11.59
CA ASN A 530 -20.50 -28.27 12.99
C ASN A 530 -20.31 -27.00 13.84
N LEU A 531 -20.55 -25.83 13.23
CA LEU A 531 -20.21 -24.55 13.86
C LEU A 531 -21.02 -24.32 15.14
N GLU A 532 -22.28 -24.74 15.18
CA GLU A 532 -23.13 -24.59 16.38
C GLU A 532 -22.58 -25.36 17.58
N GLU A 533 -22.15 -26.61 17.40
CA GLU A 533 -21.56 -27.44 18.45
C GLU A 533 -20.20 -26.92 18.91
N ILE A 534 -19.45 -26.29 18.00
CA ILE A 534 -18.20 -25.62 18.37
C ILE A 534 -18.50 -24.37 19.19
N ASN A 535 -19.56 -23.63 18.87
CA ASN A 535 -19.95 -22.43 19.60
C ASN A 535 -20.42 -22.74 21.01
N THR A 536 -21.16 -23.83 21.21
CA THR A 536 -21.58 -24.23 22.55
C THR A 536 -20.38 -24.51 23.44
N VAL A 537 -19.28 -25.05 22.90
CA VAL A 537 -18.04 -25.28 23.67
C VAL A 537 -17.22 -24.01 23.84
N LEU A 538 -17.05 -23.21 22.78
CA LEU A 538 -16.24 -22.00 22.81
C LEU A 538 -16.86 -20.91 23.69
N PHE A 539 -18.18 -20.81 23.74
CA PHE A 539 -18.91 -19.73 24.43
C PHE A 539 -19.57 -20.15 25.75
N ASP A 540 -19.40 -21.41 26.17
CA ASP A 540 -19.78 -21.83 27.53
C ASP A 540 -18.78 -21.26 28.56
N ALA A 541 -19.14 -20.10 29.11
CA ALA A 541 -18.38 -19.43 30.16
C ALA A 541 -18.27 -20.24 31.46
N THR A 542 -19.13 -21.25 31.66
CA THR A 542 -19.09 -22.13 32.84
C THR A 542 -18.33 -23.43 32.61
N GLY A 543 -18.00 -23.73 31.36
CA GLY A 543 -17.44 -24.98 30.90
C GLY A 543 -15.92 -25.12 31.07
N PRO A 544 -15.31 -26.06 30.32
CA PRO A 544 -13.87 -26.33 30.38
C PRO A 544 -12.98 -25.11 30.07
N LEU A 545 -13.51 -24.12 29.35
CA LEU A 545 -12.82 -22.90 28.96
C LEU A 545 -13.08 -21.71 29.90
N ARG A 546 -13.72 -21.93 31.07
CA ARG A 546 -14.05 -20.88 32.05
C ARG A 546 -12.85 -19.98 32.41
N LEU A 547 -11.66 -20.55 32.52
CA LEU A 547 -10.45 -19.76 32.86
C LEU A 547 -10.07 -18.77 31.77
N LEU A 548 -10.30 -19.12 30.50
CA LEU A 548 -10.03 -18.25 29.35
C LEU A 548 -11.07 -17.14 29.26
N HIS A 549 -12.34 -17.49 29.43
CA HIS A 549 -13.44 -16.51 29.53
C HIS A 549 -13.19 -15.51 30.65
N ARG A 550 -12.85 -15.99 31.85
CA ARG A 550 -12.55 -15.15 33.01
C ARG A 550 -11.43 -14.15 32.71
N ARG A 551 -10.34 -14.58 32.05
CA ARG A 551 -9.21 -13.71 31.68
C ARG A 551 -9.63 -12.54 30.78
N VAL A 552 -10.50 -12.79 29.81
CA VAL A 552 -10.98 -11.78 28.86
C VAL A 552 -12.01 -10.85 29.50
N LEU A 553 -12.95 -11.43 30.26
CA LEU A 553 -14.00 -10.69 30.94
C LEU A 553 -13.47 -9.81 32.09
N GLU A 554 -12.48 -10.27 32.86
CA GLU A 554 -11.85 -9.47 33.93
C GLU A 554 -11.08 -8.27 33.37
N ALA A 555 -10.68 -8.31 32.09
CA ALA A 555 -10.07 -7.19 31.39
C ALA A 555 -11.10 -6.24 30.74
N GLY A 556 -12.41 -6.51 30.87
CA GLY A 556 -13.47 -5.73 30.25
C GLY A 556 -13.60 -5.96 28.73
N CYS A 557 -13.07 -7.06 28.21
CA CYS A 557 -13.19 -7.44 26.80
C CYS A 557 -14.27 -8.51 26.61
N GLU A 558 -14.76 -8.64 25.38
CA GLU A 558 -15.67 -9.70 24.98
C GLU A 558 -14.90 -10.86 24.33
N VAL A 559 -15.38 -12.10 24.52
CA VAL A 559 -14.75 -13.29 23.90
C VAL A 559 -15.08 -13.39 22.41
N ALA A 560 -16.26 -12.92 21.99
CA ALA A 560 -16.67 -12.92 20.58
C ALA A 560 -17.31 -11.59 20.20
N PRO A 561 -16.52 -10.50 20.18
CA PRO A 561 -17.05 -9.21 19.82
C PRO A 561 -17.47 -9.20 18.35
N GLU A 562 -18.58 -8.52 18.05
CA GLU A 562 -19.16 -8.45 16.70
C GLU A 562 -18.20 -7.85 15.66
N TRP A 563 -17.30 -6.96 16.10
CA TRP A 563 -16.29 -6.34 15.24
C TRP A 563 -15.11 -7.25 14.86
N SER A 564 -14.94 -8.41 15.53
CA SER A 564 -13.81 -9.29 15.24
C SER A 564 -14.13 -10.28 14.11
N PRO A 565 -13.25 -10.44 13.11
CA PRO A 565 -13.41 -11.50 12.12
C PRO A 565 -13.13 -12.90 12.69
N ALA A 566 -12.41 -13.00 13.82
CA ALA A 566 -12.11 -14.25 14.48
C ALA A 566 -13.33 -14.81 15.22
N ARG A 567 -13.38 -16.13 15.41
CA ARG A 567 -14.48 -16.79 16.12
C ARG A 567 -14.49 -16.50 17.61
N ALA A 568 -13.32 -16.53 18.23
CA ALA A 568 -13.15 -16.30 19.66
C ALA A 568 -11.78 -15.67 19.95
N LEU A 569 -11.77 -14.75 20.90
CA LEU A 569 -10.60 -14.07 21.44
C LEU A 569 -10.46 -14.50 22.91
N PHE A 570 -9.48 -15.36 23.21
CA PHE A 570 -9.12 -15.79 24.57
C PHE A 570 -7.94 -15.00 25.15
N VAL A 571 -7.65 -13.85 24.55
CA VAL A 571 -6.66 -12.86 24.99
C VAL A 571 -7.36 -11.50 25.00
N PRO A 572 -7.20 -10.68 26.05
CA PRO A 572 -7.79 -9.35 26.09
C PRO A 572 -7.18 -8.48 24.99
N LEU A 573 -7.98 -8.17 23.97
CA LEU A 573 -7.58 -7.41 22.79
C LEU A 573 -8.66 -6.39 22.45
N THR A 574 -8.22 -5.17 22.14
CA THR A 574 -9.08 -4.10 21.64
C THR A 574 -9.21 -4.14 20.12
N GLN A 575 -10.25 -3.51 19.56
CA GLN A 575 -10.44 -3.42 18.10
C GLN A 575 -9.23 -2.80 17.37
N PRO A 576 -8.61 -1.70 17.85
CA PRO A 576 -7.43 -1.14 17.20
C PRO A 576 -6.24 -2.11 17.17
N GLN A 577 -5.99 -2.85 18.27
CA GLN A 577 -4.90 -3.83 18.31
C GLN A 577 -5.10 -4.98 17.33
N LEU A 578 -6.34 -5.48 17.19
CA LEU A 578 -6.62 -6.52 16.19
C LEU A 578 -6.52 -5.97 14.77
N GLN A 579 -6.94 -4.73 14.54
CA GLN A 579 -6.76 -4.06 13.26
C GLN A 579 -5.28 -3.89 12.94
N GLU A 580 -4.42 -3.44 13.87
CA GLU A 580 -2.97 -3.33 13.67
C GLU A 580 -2.35 -4.67 13.26
N LEU A 581 -2.77 -5.78 13.89
CA LEU A 581 -2.36 -7.13 13.51
C LEU A 581 -2.78 -7.51 12.07
N LEU A 582 -3.95 -7.03 11.62
CA LEU A 582 -4.47 -7.28 10.28
C LEU A 582 -3.87 -6.39 9.20
N HIS A 583 -3.50 -5.14 9.53
CA HIS A 583 -2.94 -4.17 8.58
C HIS A 583 -1.62 -4.64 7.95
N GLY A 584 -0.89 -5.55 8.60
CA GLY A 584 0.34 -6.13 8.05
C GLY A 584 0.12 -7.12 6.89
N ASN A 585 -1.13 -7.47 6.53
CA ASN A 585 -1.47 -8.56 5.59
C ASN A 585 -0.82 -9.92 5.91
N MET A 586 -0.30 -10.09 7.12
CA MET A 586 0.42 -11.30 7.53
C MET A 586 -0.52 -12.48 7.78
N TYR A 587 -1.77 -12.20 8.17
CA TYR A 587 -2.76 -13.22 8.52
C TYR A 587 -4.15 -12.85 8.01
N GLU A 588 -4.83 -13.79 7.36
CA GLU A 588 -6.25 -13.68 7.00
C GLU A 588 -7.11 -14.23 8.14
N LEU A 589 -7.48 -13.40 9.11
CA LEU A 589 -8.43 -13.81 10.14
C LEU A 589 -9.84 -14.01 9.55
N GLY A 590 -10.59 -14.92 10.16
CA GLY A 590 -11.90 -15.34 9.67
C GLY A 590 -12.62 -16.22 10.68
N LYS A 591 -13.84 -16.63 10.36
CA LYS A 591 -14.78 -17.31 11.30
C LYS A 591 -14.32 -18.67 11.84
N LEU A 592 -13.17 -19.18 11.37
CA LEU A 592 -12.54 -20.42 11.84
C LEU A 592 -11.31 -20.17 12.71
N HIS A 593 -10.95 -18.92 12.96
CA HIS A 593 -9.77 -18.56 13.72
C HIS A 593 -10.10 -18.29 15.19
N VAL A 594 -9.20 -18.70 16.08
CA VAL A 594 -9.27 -18.49 17.52
C VAL A 594 -7.94 -17.89 17.96
N LEU A 595 -7.97 -16.72 18.60
CA LEU A 595 -6.77 -16.13 19.21
C LEU A 595 -6.67 -16.56 20.67
N ALA A 596 -5.54 -17.15 21.07
CA ALA A 596 -5.30 -17.60 22.44
C ALA A 596 -3.79 -17.57 22.75
N LEU A 597 -3.40 -17.76 24.02
CA LEU A 597 -2.00 -18.03 24.32
C LEU A 597 -1.63 -19.43 23.83
N GLU A 598 -0.37 -19.61 23.45
CA GLU A 598 0.16 -20.92 23.03
C GLU A 598 -0.08 -22.00 24.09
N SER A 599 0.07 -21.63 25.36
CA SER A 599 -0.19 -22.50 26.52
C SER A 599 -1.66 -22.94 26.64
N ASP A 600 -2.61 -22.16 26.13
CA ASP A 600 -4.04 -22.46 26.19
C ASP A 600 -4.47 -23.48 25.11
N GLY A 601 -3.65 -23.72 24.08
CA GLY A 601 -3.99 -24.61 22.97
C GLY A 601 -4.34 -26.04 23.41
N LYS A 602 -3.67 -26.56 24.45
CA LYS A 602 -4.00 -27.88 25.03
C LYS A 602 -5.36 -27.88 25.70
N LEU A 603 -5.71 -26.82 26.42
CA LEU A 603 -7.00 -26.68 27.10
C LEU A 603 -8.15 -26.61 26.09
N ILE A 604 -7.98 -25.85 25.00
CA ILE A 604 -8.96 -25.76 23.91
C ILE A 604 -9.16 -27.13 23.25
N LYS A 605 -8.07 -27.83 22.95
CA LYS A 605 -8.11 -29.18 22.37
C LYS A 605 -8.81 -30.17 23.30
N ASP A 606 -8.54 -30.11 24.60
CA ASP A 606 -9.18 -30.98 25.59
C ASP A 606 -10.67 -30.68 25.78
N ALA A 607 -11.08 -29.42 25.68
CA ALA A 607 -12.48 -29.02 25.69
C ALA A 607 -13.23 -29.65 24.50
N PHE A 608 -12.69 -29.51 23.28
CA PHE A 608 -13.24 -30.19 22.10
C PHE A 608 -13.21 -31.72 22.23
N ASN A 609 -12.19 -32.28 22.88
CA ASN A 609 -12.10 -33.73 23.08
C ASN A 609 -13.21 -34.28 23.97
N ARG A 610 -13.67 -33.50 24.96
CA ARG A 610 -14.69 -33.92 25.93
C ARG A 610 -16.11 -33.67 25.44
N ALA A 611 -16.36 -32.51 24.83
CA ALA A 611 -17.70 -32.08 24.48
C ALA A 611 -18.14 -32.54 23.08
N ILE A 612 -17.20 -32.73 22.15
CA ILE A 612 -17.53 -33.00 20.74
C ILE A 612 -17.18 -34.46 20.37
N PRO A 613 -18.14 -35.23 19.80
CA PRO A 613 -17.90 -36.59 19.34
C PRO A 613 -16.72 -36.67 18.37
N ARG A 614 -15.94 -37.76 18.45
CA ARG A 614 -14.69 -37.92 17.67
C ARG A 614 -14.87 -37.75 16.15
N LYS A 615 -16.06 -38.05 15.60
CA LYS A 615 -16.37 -37.95 14.17
C LYS A 615 -16.47 -36.50 13.66
N VAL A 616 -16.92 -35.57 14.49
CA VAL A 616 -17.17 -34.17 14.13
C VAL A 616 -16.21 -33.19 14.83
N ARG A 617 -15.24 -33.73 15.59
CA ARG A 617 -14.29 -32.95 16.37
C ARG A 617 -13.37 -32.11 15.47
N PRO A 618 -13.35 -30.78 15.63
CA PRO A 618 -12.44 -29.94 14.86
C PRO A 618 -10.98 -30.21 15.25
N LYS A 619 -10.10 -30.22 14.25
CA LYS A 619 -8.64 -30.19 14.47
C LYS A 619 -8.23 -28.74 14.72
N LEU A 620 -7.54 -28.51 15.84
CA LEU A 620 -6.92 -27.22 16.14
C LEU A 620 -5.48 -27.24 15.59
N ARG A 621 -5.17 -26.33 14.66
CA ARG A 621 -3.82 -26.13 14.11
C ARG A 621 -3.35 -24.70 14.41
N ARG A 622 -2.05 -24.50 14.63
CA ARG A 622 -1.47 -23.15 14.68
C ARG A 622 -1.41 -22.62 13.25
N GLU A 623 -1.86 -21.39 13.03
CA GLU A 623 -1.77 -20.76 11.70
C GLU A 623 -0.32 -20.39 11.43
N THR A 624 0.18 -20.80 10.28
CA THR A 624 1.50 -20.45 9.77
C THR A 624 1.41 -19.15 8.99
N LEU A 625 2.41 -18.27 9.14
CA LEU A 625 2.51 -17.06 8.32
C LEU A 625 2.47 -17.46 6.84
N ARG A 626 1.55 -16.85 6.08
CA ARG A 626 1.67 -16.84 4.62
C ARG A 626 2.83 -15.90 4.30
N MET A 627 4.05 -16.42 4.36
CA MET A 627 5.09 -15.84 3.53
C MET A 627 4.66 -16.15 2.10
N ASP A 628 4.68 -15.17 1.21
CA ASP A 628 4.42 -15.34 -0.23
C ASP A 628 5.52 -16.23 -0.83
N GLU A 629 5.55 -17.51 -0.44
CA GLU A 629 6.20 -18.55 -1.20
C GLU A 629 5.42 -18.58 -2.50
N GLU A 630 6.02 -17.95 -3.52
CA GLU A 630 5.63 -18.05 -4.93
C GLU A 630 5.08 -19.46 -5.15
N GLU A 631 3.84 -19.52 -5.60
CA GLU A 631 3.00 -20.68 -5.82
C GLU A 631 3.70 -21.72 -6.71
N GLN A 632 4.71 -22.41 -6.17
CA GLN A 632 5.27 -23.63 -6.70
C GLN A 632 4.28 -24.71 -6.29
N GLY A 633 3.31 -24.94 -7.16
CA GLY A 633 2.29 -25.97 -7.02
C GLY A 633 2.92 -27.30 -6.66
N ALA A 634 2.86 -27.64 -5.37
CA ALA A 634 2.92 -29.02 -4.94
C ALA A 634 1.63 -29.69 -5.45
N PRO A 635 1.72 -30.76 -6.25
CA PRO A 635 0.53 -31.45 -6.75
C PRO A 635 -0.16 -32.15 -5.58
N ASP A 636 -1.25 -31.55 -5.11
CA ASP A 636 -2.23 -32.18 -4.21
C ASP A 636 -3.09 -33.17 -5.04
N ASP A 637 -2.45 -34.21 -5.57
CA ASP A 637 -3.11 -35.42 -6.07
C ASP A 637 -2.89 -36.55 -5.05
N GLU A 638 -3.55 -36.44 -3.90
CA GLU A 638 -3.84 -37.60 -3.07
C GLU A 638 -5.27 -38.05 -3.37
N PRO A 639 -5.48 -39.12 -4.18
CA PRO A 639 -6.82 -39.56 -4.55
C PRO A 639 -7.56 -40.04 -3.31
N LEU A 640 -8.73 -39.45 -3.09
CA LEU A 640 -9.71 -39.89 -2.10
C LEU A 640 -10.21 -41.29 -2.49
N LEU A 641 -9.55 -42.34 -2.00
CA LEU A 641 -10.07 -43.71 -2.08
C LEU A 641 -11.31 -43.82 -1.19
N VAL A 642 -12.48 -43.57 -1.78
CA VAL A 642 -13.76 -44.04 -1.25
C VAL A 642 -13.79 -45.55 -1.45
N LEU A 643 -13.41 -46.29 -0.41
CA LEU A 643 -13.78 -47.70 -0.29
C LEU A 643 -15.30 -47.76 -0.09
N GLU A 644 -16.04 -48.00 -1.17
CA GLU A 644 -17.41 -48.50 -1.09
C GLU A 644 -17.37 -49.88 -0.41
N GLY A 645 -17.60 -49.87 0.91
CA GLY A 645 -17.83 -51.08 1.69
C GLY A 645 -19.09 -51.77 1.19
N GLY A 646 -18.90 -52.99 0.68
CA GLY A 646 -19.89 -53.79 -0.03
C GLY A 646 -21.23 -53.96 0.69
N VAL A 647 -22.27 -53.85 -0.12
CA VAL A 647 -23.61 -54.33 0.16
C VAL A 647 -23.54 -55.86 0.31
N GLN A 648 -23.73 -56.36 1.54
CA GLN A 648 -24.06 -57.75 1.76
C GLN A 648 -25.44 -58.02 1.15
N THR A 649 -25.49 -58.77 0.05
CA THR A 649 -26.72 -59.40 -0.43
C THR A 649 -26.78 -60.83 0.11
N ASP A 650 -27.93 -61.14 0.69
CA ASP A 650 -28.35 -62.42 1.21
C ASP A 650 -28.65 -63.40 0.07
N SER A 651 -27.84 -64.45 -0.02
CA SER A 651 -28.11 -65.59 -0.89
C SER A 651 -29.30 -66.40 -0.37
N SER A 652 -30.49 -66.17 -0.92
CA SER A 652 -31.52 -67.20 -1.02
C SER A 652 -32.61 -66.83 -2.04
N MET A 653 -32.35 -67.03 -3.33
CA MET A 653 -33.40 -67.35 -4.30
C MET A 653 -32.78 -68.02 -5.52
N GLY A 654 -33.32 -69.20 -5.85
CA GLY A 654 -32.75 -70.16 -6.79
C GLY A 654 -32.74 -69.75 -8.25
N TYR A 655 -31.85 -70.40 -9.00
CA TYR A 655 -31.76 -70.34 -10.46
C TYR A 655 -33.02 -70.94 -11.11
N PRO A 656 -33.64 -70.27 -12.10
CA PRO A 656 -34.58 -70.92 -12.98
C PRO A 656 -33.84 -71.81 -13.99
N VAL A 657 -34.23 -73.08 -14.00
CA VAL A 657 -33.90 -74.07 -15.03
C VAL A 657 -34.67 -73.70 -16.30
N TYR A 658 -33.99 -73.36 -17.37
CA TYR A 658 -34.60 -73.32 -18.69
C TYR A 658 -34.45 -74.70 -19.34
N ALA A 659 -35.59 -75.41 -19.39
CA ALA A 659 -35.75 -76.59 -20.21
C ALA A 659 -35.63 -76.20 -21.68
N GLY A 660 -34.71 -76.84 -22.40
CA GLY A 660 -34.69 -76.82 -23.86
C GLY A 660 -35.85 -77.62 -24.43
N LEU A 661 -36.22 -77.28 -25.67
CA LEU A 661 -36.83 -78.09 -26.72
C LEU A 661 -37.35 -77.14 -27.82
N PRO A 662 -37.41 -77.55 -29.09
CA PRO A 662 -36.43 -78.23 -29.95
C PRO A 662 -35.76 -77.27 -30.95
#